data_AF-A0A5C1Q3N4-F1
#
_entry.id   AF-A0A5C1Q3N4-F1
#
_cell.length_a   1.000
_cell.length_b   1.000
_cell.length_c   1.000
_cell.angle_alpha   90.00
_cell.angle_beta   90.00
_cell.angle_gamma   90.00
#
_symmetry.space_group_name_H-M   'P 1'
#
loop_
_entity.id
_entity.type
_entity.pdbx_description
1 polymer ?
#
loop_
_entity_poly.entity_id
_entity_poly.type
_entity_poly.pdbx_seq_one_letter_code
_entity_poly.pdbx_strand_id
1 'polypeptide(L)'
;MDADQVWQEMRLHIEWAEGFCLCVVFTDQTRELLRLQQRLADAWQWRTAAITVIRPPDAESAVEHVFSELEQHRARLPDVQVPVWLDLCTAPDAENALAPWERARHHSVARLNEARSWLMRDLARPLVLCLPLHWSSRLATEAPDLWHVRAYSARMQSVVPVDPVPAQPVSSAPADGEAIHWAQWSAHVATMAEEVLRFRRLRETLGDSPQLLRDLSISLDKLGDAQRKAGQGGQALEAYRESLGLRQQLREVLGDSPQVLRDLSVSLNKLGDAQREAGQDAQALEAYRESLGLRQQLREVLGDSPQVLRDLSISLDKLGDAQRKAGQGGQALEAYRESLGLRQQLREVLGDSPQVLRDLSISLDRLGDAQREAGQGGQALEAYRESLGLRQQLREALGDSPQVLRDLSISLDRLGDAQLAAGQGAQALEAYRESLGLRRQLREALGDSPQVLRDLSISLDRLGDAQREAVQGAQALEAYRESLGLRRQLREALGDSPQVLRDLSISLEKLGDAQLEAGQGGQALEAYRESLGLRRQLREALGDSPQVLRDLSVVISKLGDAQREVGQGGQALEACRESLGLMRQLREALGDSPQVLRDLSISLDRLGDAQREAVQGAQALEAYRESLGLRRQLREALGDSPQVLDDLAVSLERLAGVEPNRQQRVVLRDEALAWRQRLVDGCPDPLAQSRYRQRLEAARRLFESDRPLGDNPGSV
;
A
#
# COMPACT_ATOMS: atom_id res chain seq x y z
N MET A 1 -35.79 -0.12 -4.76
CA MET A 1 -36.11 1.02 -3.86
C MET A 1 -37.30 1.76 -4.43
N ASP A 2 -38.13 2.37 -3.58
CA ASP A 2 -39.21 3.27 -4.03
C ASP A 2 -38.67 4.70 -4.28
N ALA A 3 -39.50 5.60 -4.83
CA ALA A 3 -39.07 6.96 -5.15
C ALA A 3 -38.65 7.78 -3.91
N ASP A 4 -39.25 7.55 -2.74
CA ASP A 4 -38.94 8.32 -1.54
C ASP A 4 -37.60 7.88 -0.91
N GLN A 5 -37.27 6.59 -0.95
CA GLN A 5 -35.95 6.07 -0.55
C GLN A 5 -34.84 6.57 -1.46
N VAL A 6 -35.03 6.46 -2.79
CA VAL A 6 -34.05 6.97 -3.76
C VAL A 6 -33.87 8.47 -3.59
N TRP A 7 -34.94 9.22 -3.32
CA TRP A 7 -34.85 10.64 -3.04
C TRP A 7 -34.01 10.96 -1.79
N GLN A 8 -34.24 10.27 -0.67
CA GLN A 8 -33.51 10.54 0.58
C GLN A 8 -31.99 10.37 0.42
N GLU A 9 -31.55 9.33 -0.29
CA GLU A 9 -30.14 9.08 -0.55
C GLU A 9 -29.58 10.02 -1.62
N MET A 10 -30.26 10.12 -2.77
CA MET A 10 -29.81 10.93 -3.91
C MET A 10 -29.69 12.42 -3.53
N ARG A 11 -30.59 12.92 -2.67
CA ARG A 11 -30.59 14.32 -2.22
C ARG A 11 -29.27 14.71 -1.57
N LEU A 12 -28.64 13.83 -0.79
CA LEU A 12 -27.36 14.11 -0.14
C LEU A 12 -26.24 14.35 -1.16
N HIS A 13 -26.26 13.62 -2.26
CA HIS A 13 -25.28 13.77 -3.34
C HIS A 13 -25.53 15.01 -4.19
N ILE A 14 -26.79 15.42 -4.37
CA ILE A 14 -27.16 16.59 -5.17
C ILE A 14 -27.01 17.89 -4.36
N GLU A 15 -27.43 17.93 -3.09
CA GLU A 15 -27.38 19.13 -2.26
C GLU A 15 -25.96 19.53 -1.86
N TRP A 16 -25.04 18.57 -1.79
CA TRP A 16 -23.66 18.78 -1.31
C TRP A 16 -22.63 18.70 -2.43
N ALA A 17 -23.07 18.64 -3.68
CA ALA A 17 -22.21 18.75 -4.83
C ALA A 17 -21.69 20.19 -4.96
N GLU A 18 -20.37 20.36 -5.07
CA GLU A 18 -19.75 21.66 -5.37
C GLU A 18 -19.49 21.85 -6.88
N GLY A 19 -20.07 20.99 -7.74
CA GLY A 19 -19.88 21.02 -9.20
C GLY A 19 -20.61 19.87 -9.90
N PHE A 20 -20.03 19.32 -10.98
CA PHE A 20 -20.63 18.19 -11.69
C PHE A 20 -20.81 16.98 -10.76
N CYS A 21 -22.05 16.50 -10.65
CA CYS A 21 -22.40 15.32 -9.88
C CYS A 21 -23.34 14.47 -10.73
N LEU A 22 -22.91 13.26 -11.10
CA LEU A 22 -23.73 12.34 -11.88
C LEU A 22 -24.48 11.38 -10.96
N CYS A 23 -25.80 11.47 -10.97
CA CYS A 23 -26.70 10.51 -10.34
C CYS A 23 -27.39 9.68 -11.43
N VAL A 24 -27.35 8.34 -11.33
CA VAL A 24 -27.98 7.47 -12.33
C VAL A 24 -29.15 6.71 -11.73
N VAL A 25 -30.34 6.85 -12.32
CA VAL A 25 -31.56 6.19 -11.85
C VAL A 25 -32.05 5.22 -12.91
N PHE A 26 -32.22 3.95 -12.52
CA PHE A 26 -32.71 2.89 -13.39
C PHE A 26 -34.14 2.52 -13.04
N THR A 27 -35.08 2.65 -13.97
CA THR A 27 -36.49 2.32 -13.75
C THR A 27 -37.27 2.13 -15.04
N ASP A 28 -38.21 1.18 -15.02
CA ASP A 28 -39.25 1.04 -16.04
C ASP A 28 -40.60 1.62 -15.58
N GLN A 29 -40.66 2.14 -14.34
CA GLN A 29 -41.88 2.65 -13.74
C GLN A 29 -41.97 4.18 -13.89
N THR A 30 -42.63 4.64 -14.96
CA THR A 30 -42.84 6.06 -15.24
C THR A 30 -43.48 6.82 -14.06
N ARG A 31 -44.39 6.17 -13.31
CA ARG A 31 -45.04 6.80 -12.15
C ARG A 31 -44.06 7.10 -11.00
N GLU A 32 -43.16 6.18 -10.71
CA GLU A 32 -42.15 6.37 -9.66
C GLU A 32 -41.06 7.36 -10.13
N LEU A 33 -40.71 7.33 -11.41
CA LEU A 33 -39.79 8.31 -12.01
C LEU A 33 -40.35 9.75 -11.90
N LEU A 34 -41.63 9.95 -12.23
CA LEU A 34 -42.31 11.24 -12.10
C LEU A 34 -42.42 11.70 -10.63
N ARG A 35 -42.63 10.78 -9.68
CA ARG A 35 -42.63 11.09 -8.25
C ARG A 35 -41.25 11.58 -7.80
N LEU A 36 -40.18 10.89 -8.18
CA LEU A 36 -38.81 11.29 -7.86
C LEU A 36 -38.46 12.65 -8.48
N GLN A 37 -38.86 12.88 -9.73
CA GLN A 37 -38.71 14.17 -10.39
C GLN A 37 -39.45 15.29 -9.66
N GLN A 38 -40.68 15.05 -9.21
CA GLN A 38 -41.47 16.01 -8.44
C GLN A 38 -40.79 16.34 -7.10
N ARG A 39 -40.24 15.34 -6.38
CA ARG A 39 -39.49 15.58 -5.14
C ARG A 39 -38.27 16.47 -5.36
N LEU A 40 -37.53 16.23 -6.43
CA LEU A 40 -36.39 17.06 -6.82
C LEU A 40 -36.83 18.49 -7.17
N ALA A 41 -37.94 18.65 -7.90
CA ALA A 41 -38.49 19.95 -8.25
C ALA A 41 -38.96 20.74 -7.01
N ASP A 42 -39.71 20.09 -6.11
CA ASP A 42 -40.23 20.69 -4.86
C ASP A 42 -39.09 21.19 -3.97
N ALA A 43 -37.97 20.44 -3.90
CA ALA A 43 -36.81 20.81 -3.11
C ALA A 43 -36.06 22.03 -3.65
N TRP A 44 -36.10 22.27 -4.97
CA TRP A 44 -35.46 23.44 -5.60
C TRP A 44 -36.41 24.62 -5.82
N GLN A 45 -37.72 24.44 -5.69
CA GLN A 45 -38.72 25.51 -5.79
C GLN A 45 -38.49 26.65 -4.77
N TRP A 46 -37.95 26.34 -3.59
CA TRP A 46 -37.64 27.31 -2.53
C TRP A 46 -36.30 28.05 -2.72
N ARG A 47 -35.48 27.63 -3.71
CA ARG A 47 -34.15 28.19 -4.00
C ARG A 47 -34.13 29.09 -5.25
N THR A 48 -35.28 29.69 -5.59
CA THR A 48 -35.50 30.68 -6.67
C THR A 48 -35.25 30.23 -8.13
N ALA A 49 -35.05 28.94 -8.43
CA ALA A 49 -34.94 28.43 -9.80
C ALA A 49 -35.51 27.00 -9.99
N ALA A 50 -36.20 26.76 -11.11
CA ALA A 50 -36.81 25.47 -11.45
C ALA A 50 -35.77 24.50 -12.06
N ILE A 51 -35.91 23.20 -11.78
CA ILE A 51 -35.05 22.17 -12.37
C ILE A 51 -35.17 22.14 -13.89
N THR A 52 -34.06 21.89 -14.58
CA THR A 52 -34.07 21.68 -16.03
C THR A 52 -34.48 20.24 -16.31
N VAL A 53 -35.40 20.03 -17.24
CA VAL A 53 -35.81 18.70 -17.69
C VAL A 53 -35.52 18.57 -19.18
N ILE A 54 -34.59 17.69 -19.53
CA ILE A 54 -34.25 17.33 -20.91
C ILE A 54 -34.94 16.01 -21.22
N ARG A 55 -35.90 16.05 -22.15
CA ARG A 55 -36.58 14.87 -22.68
C ARG A 55 -36.55 14.97 -24.21
N PRO A 56 -35.80 14.09 -24.89
CA PRO A 56 -35.70 14.19 -26.34
C PRO A 56 -37.05 13.93 -27.01
N PRO A 57 -37.39 14.69 -28.08
CA PRO A 57 -38.72 14.63 -28.70
C PRO A 57 -38.92 13.35 -29.52
N ASP A 58 -37.86 12.82 -30.13
CA ASP A 58 -37.86 11.61 -30.94
C ASP A 58 -36.49 10.89 -30.85
N ALA A 59 -36.43 9.65 -31.32
CA ALA A 59 -35.22 8.84 -31.23
C ALA A 59 -34.11 9.25 -32.22
N GLU A 60 -34.45 9.88 -33.35
CA GLU A 60 -33.47 10.25 -34.38
C GLU A 60 -32.68 11.48 -33.97
N SER A 61 -33.35 12.48 -33.36
CA SER A 61 -32.73 13.71 -32.87
C SER A 61 -32.17 13.58 -31.45
N ALA A 62 -32.33 12.43 -30.78
CA ALA A 62 -32.06 12.29 -29.35
C ALA A 62 -30.64 12.68 -28.94
N VAL A 63 -29.63 12.26 -29.69
CA VAL A 63 -28.22 12.58 -29.38
C VAL A 63 -27.96 14.07 -29.55
N GLU A 64 -28.38 14.65 -30.68
CA GLU A 64 -28.19 16.07 -30.96
C GLU A 64 -28.95 16.96 -29.97
N HIS A 65 -30.19 16.59 -29.64
CA HIS A 65 -31.02 17.32 -28.69
C HIS A 65 -30.43 17.30 -27.27
N VAL A 66 -30.03 16.12 -26.77
CA VAL A 66 -29.39 16.00 -25.44
C VAL A 66 -28.15 16.88 -25.36
N PHE A 67 -27.29 16.84 -26.36
CA PHE A 67 -26.05 17.60 -26.34
C PHE A 67 -26.28 19.10 -26.57
N SER A 68 -27.22 19.49 -27.43
CA SER A 68 -27.58 20.89 -27.62
C SER A 68 -28.12 21.49 -26.32
N GLU A 69 -29.02 20.80 -25.61
CA GLU A 69 -29.58 21.27 -24.34
C GLU A 69 -28.51 21.31 -23.23
N LEU A 70 -27.66 20.28 -23.12
CA LEU A 70 -26.55 20.29 -22.16
C LEU A 70 -25.54 21.40 -22.47
N GLU A 71 -25.30 21.70 -23.75
CA GLU A 71 -24.46 22.82 -24.19
C GLU A 71 -25.11 24.18 -23.94
N GLN A 72 -26.43 24.32 -24.05
CA GLN A 72 -27.13 25.55 -23.65
C GLN A 72 -27.01 25.81 -22.14
N HIS A 73 -26.88 24.75 -21.35
CA HIS A 73 -26.61 24.83 -19.91
C HIS A 73 -25.12 24.89 -19.56
N ARG A 74 -24.25 24.97 -20.57
CA ARG A 74 -22.81 25.22 -20.43
C ARG A 74 -22.59 26.66 -19.99
N ALA A 75 -22.49 26.87 -18.68
CA ALA A 75 -22.20 28.18 -18.11
C ALA A 75 -20.86 28.18 -17.37
N ARG A 76 -20.09 29.26 -17.57
CA ARG A 76 -18.86 29.58 -16.83
C ARG A 76 -19.10 30.15 -15.43
N LEU A 77 -20.35 30.37 -15.02
CA LEU A 77 -20.86 30.62 -13.65
C LEU A 77 -22.40 30.71 -13.72
N PRO A 78 -23.12 30.00 -12.85
CA PRO A 78 -24.28 30.58 -12.20
C PRO A 78 -24.26 30.37 -10.68
N ASP A 79 -24.66 31.38 -9.91
CA ASP A 79 -24.76 31.38 -8.44
C ASP A 79 -25.75 30.32 -7.88
N VAL A 80 -26.42 29.54 -8.73
CA VAL A 80 -27.36 28.47 -8.32
C VAL A 80 -27.12 27.21 -9.17
N GLN A 81 -26.62 26.16 -8.52
CA GLN A 81 -26.42 24.84 -9.12
C GLN A 81 -27.75 24.09 -9.25
N VAL A 82 -28.54 24.48 -10.24
CA VAL A 82 -29.84 23.85 -10.54
C VAL A 82 -29.60 22.48 -11.22
N PRO A 83 -30.13 21.37 -10.67
CA PRO A 83 -29.99 20.05 -11.26
C PRO A 83 -30.60 19.96 -12.66
N VAL A 84 -29.94 19.21 -13.53
CA VAL A 84 -30.45 18.81 -14.85
C VAL A 84 -30.98 17.39 -14.74
N TRP A 85 -32.24 17.21 -15.10
CA TRP A 85 -32.90 15.93 -15.21
C TRP A 85 -32.90 15.48 -16.67
N LEU A 86 -32.13 14.45 -16.98
CA LEU A 86 -32.07 13.86 -18.32
C LEU A 86 -32.89 12.57 -18.34
N ASP A 87 -34.05 12.62 -18.99
CA ASP A 87 -34.99 11.50 -19.10
C ASP A 87 -34.80 10.76 -20.43
N LEU A 88 -34.11 9.61 -20.38
CA LEU A 88 -34.04 8.65 -21.48
C LEU A 88 -34.89 7.40 -21.21
N CYS A 89 -35.71 7.40 -20.14
CA CYS A 89 -36.63 6.31 -19.82
C CYS A 89 -37.89 6.39 -20.68
N THR A 90 -38.51 7.58 -20.77
CA THR A 90 -39.82 7.75 -21.40
C THR A 90 -39.70 7.88 -22.92
N ALA A 91 -40.23 6.92 -23.68
CA ALA A 91 -40.43 7.06 -25.12
C ALA A 91 -41.77 7.76 -25.40
N PRO A 92 -41.80 8.90 -26.10
CA PRO A 92 -43.04 9.62 -26.42
C PRO A 92 -43.91 8.91 -27.48
N ASP A 93 -43.33 8.04 -28.31
CA ASP A 93 -44.04 7.32 -29.39
C ASP A 93 -44.44 5.90 -28.96
N ALA A 94 -45.70 5.73 -28.59
CA ALA A 94 -46.19 4.57 -27.86
C ALA A 94 -46.41 3.28 -28.69
N GLU A 95 -46.28 3.27 -30.03
CA GLU A 95 -46.80 2.14 -30.83
C GLU A 95 -45.78 1.35 -31.68
N ASN A 96 -44.52 1.77 -31.87
CA ASN A 96 -43.51 0.92 -32.56
C ASN A 96 -42.02 1.30 -32.33
N ALA A 97 -41.69 2.04 -31.27
CA ALA A 97 -40.44 2.80 -31.18
C ALA A 97 -39.32 2.18 -30.28
N LEU A 98 -39.43 0.94 -29.81
CA LEU A 98 -38.44 0.37 -28.85
C LEU A 98 -37.01 0.26 -29.40
N ALA A 99 -36.84 -0.23 -30.64
CA ALA A 99 -35.52 -0.42 -31.23
C ALA A 99 -34.82 0.90 -31.64
N PRO A 100 -35.51 1.89 -32.23
CA PRO A 100 -34.95 3.24 -32.41
C PRO A 100 -34.50 3.86 -31.09
N TRP A 101 -35.32 3.77 -30.02
CA TRP A 101 -34.96 4.34 -28.70
C TRP A 101 -33.83 3.59 -28.00
N GLU A 102 -33.68 2.28 -28.18
CA GLU A 102 -32.50 1.54 -27.70
C GLU A 102 -31.21 2.04 -28.37
N ARG A 103 -31.23 2.24 -29.69
CA ARG A 103 -30.08 2.80 -30.42
C ARG A 103 -29.80 4.24 -30.00
N ALA A 104 -30.83 5.05 -29.84
CA ALA A 104 -30.72 6.42 -29.35
C ALA A 104 -30.06 6.47 -27.96
N ARG A 105 -30.52 5.66 -27.01
CA ARG A 105 -29.92 5.55 -25.67
C ARG A 105 -28.46 5.14 -25.74
N HIS A 106 -28.13 4.12 -26.53
CA HIS A 106 -26.76 3.67 -26.71
C HIS A 106 -25.86 4.79 -27.25
N HIS A 107 -26.28 5.49 -28.29
CA HIS A 107 -25.50 6.60 -28.84
C HIS A 107 -25.43 7.79 -27.88
N SER A 108 -26.51 8.15 -27.19
CA SER A 108 -26.50 9.23 -26.19
C SER A 108 -25.56 8.90 -25.03
N VAL A 109 -25.60 7.68 -24.51
CA VAL A 109 -24.75 7.21 -23.40
C VAL A 109 -23.28 7.12 -23.83
N ALA A 110 -23.00 6.55 -25.02
CA ALA A 110 -21.65 6.51 -25.57
C ALA A 110 -21.09 7.93 -25.77
N ARG A 111 -21.90 8.85 -26.29
CA ARG A 111 -21.49 10.25 -26.47
C ARG A 111 -21.28 10.97 -25.14
N LEU A 112 -22.10 10.69 -24.12
CA LEU A 112 -21.89 11.20 -22.76
C LEU A 112 -20.61 10.63 -22.15
N ASN A 113 -20.26 9.38 -22.44
CA ASN A 113 -18.98 8.76 -22.06
C ASN A 113 -17.79 9.49 -22.67
N GLU A 114 -17.81 9.69 -23.99
CA GLU A 114 -16.78 10.46 -24.69
C GLU A 114 -16.66 11.88 -24.15
N ALA A 115 -17.80 12.49 -23.82
CA ALA A 115 -17.88 13.85 -23.33
C ALA A 115 -17.73 13.96 -21.79
N ARG A 116 -17.39 12.88 -21.07
CA ARG A 116 -17.25 12.88 -19.60
C ARG A 116 -16.32 13.98 -19.10
N SER A 117 -15.17 14.15 -19.74
CA SER A 117 -14.20 15.19 -19.38
C SER A 117 -14.79 16.60 -19.55
N TRP A 118 -15.63 16.80 -20.57
CA TRP A 118 -16.36 18.05 -20.79
C TRP A 118 -17.45 18.24 -19.74
N LEU A 119 -18.27 17.21 -19.47
CA LEU A 119 -19.33 17.26 -18.45
C LEU A 119 -18.75 17.64 -17.08
N MET A 120 -17.67 16.97 -16.64
CA MET A 120 -17.06 17.23 -15.34
C MET A 120 -16.46 18.64 -15.20
N ARG A 121 -15.98 19.21 -16.31
CA ARG A 121 -15.30 20.50 -16.31
C ARG A 121 -16.26 21.67 -16.54
N ASP A 122 -17.19 21.51 -17.48
CA ASP A 122 -17.98 22.60 -18.04
C ASP A 122 -19.48 22.53 -17.63
N LEU A 123 -19.98 21.38 -17.16
CA LEU A 123 -21.33 21.22 -16.61
C LEU A 123 -21.28 21.26 -15.07
N ALA A 124 -21.04 22.45 -14.50
CA ALA A 124 -20.86 22.67 -13.05
C ALA A 124 -22.19 22.58 -12.23
N ARG A 125 -22.95 21.50 -12.42
CA ARG A 125 -24.23 21.24 -11.76
C ARG A 125 -24.54 19.74 -11.70
N PRO A 126 -25.43 19.29 -10.80
CA PRO A 126 -25.86 17.89 -10.77
C PRO A 126 -26.60 17.48 -12.06
N LEU A 127 -26.28 16.31 -12.59
CA LEU A 127 -26.96 15.67 -13.72
C LEU A 127 -27.58 14.35 -13.23
N VAL A 128 -28.90 14.26 -13.29
CA VAL A 128 -29.66 13.04 -13.01
C VAL A 128 -29.97 12.35 -14.33
N LEU A 129 -29.26 11.26 -14.63
CA LEU A 129 -29.46 10.44 -15.83
C LEU A 129 -30.44 9.31 -15.52
N CYS A 130 -31.58 9.30 -16.21
CA CYS A 130 -32.61 8.28 -16.05
C CYS A 130 -32.58 7.31 -17.23
N LEU A 131 -32.41 6.02 -16.95
CA LEU A 131 -32.36 4.95 -17.96
C LEU A 131 -33.33 3.82 -17.61
N PRO A 132 -33.79 3.03 -18.59
CA PRO A 132 -34.58 1.83 -18.33
C PRO A 132 -33.85 0.84 -17.42
N LEU A 133 -34.59 -0.01 -16.73
CA LEU A 133 -34.05 -0.88 -15.69
C LEU A 133 -32.99 -1.86 -16.21
N HIS A 134 -33.16 -2.37 -17.44
CA HIS A 134 -32.22 -3.30 -18.08
C HIS A 134 -30.88 -2.64 -18.45
N TRP A 135 -30.78 -1.30 -18.44
CA TRP A 135 -29.51 -0.60 -18.60
C TRP A 135 -28.62 -0.67 -17.35
N SER A 136 -29.17 -1.09 -16.21
CA SER A 136 -28.44 -1.15 -14.94
C SER A 136 -27.31 -2.18 -14.88
N SER A 137 -27.27 -3.12 -15.82
CA SER A 137 -26.16 -4.06 -16.03
C SER A 137 -25.29 -3.70 -17.25
N ARG A 138 -25.78 -2.83 -18.15
CA ARG A 138 -25.11 -2.46 -19.41
C ARG A 138 -24.30 -1.18 -19.32
N LEU A 139 -24.75 -0.21 -18.51
CA LEU A 139 -24.14 1.13 -18.46
C LEU A 139 -22.65 1.10 -18.09
N ALA A 140 -22.26 0.21 -17.17
CA ALA A 140 -20.88 0.03 -16.75
C ALA A 140 -19.95 -0.48 -17.88
N THR A 141 -20.50 -1.24 -18.83
CA THR A 141 -19.77 -1.80 -19.97
C THR A 141 -19.81 -0.87 -21.18
N GLU A 142 -20.94 -0.21 -21.41
CA GLU A 142 -21.14 0.65 -22.58
C GLU A 142 -20.63 2.07 -22.40
N ALA A 143 -20.53 2.54 -21.15
CA ALA A 143 -19.99 3.85 -20.80
C ALA A 143 -19.16 3.77 -19.50
N PRO A 144 -18.02 3.07 -19.51
CA PRO A 144 -17.22 2.80 -18.32
C PRO A 144 -16.69 4.08 -17.66
N ASP A 145 -16.29 5.08 -18.46
CA ASP A 145 -15.72 6.32 -17.95
C ASP A 145 -16.79 7.21 -17.31
N LEU A 146 -17.98 7.27 -17.90
CA LEU A 146 -19.16 7.92 -17.35
C LEU A 146 -19.61 7.22 -16.06
N TRP A 147 -19.61 5.88 -16.07
CA TRP A 147 -19.98 5.08 -14.92
C TRP A 147 -19.03 5.26 -13.73
N HIS A 148 -17.72 5.37 -13.99
CA HIS A 148 -16.70 5.53 -12.95
C HIS A 148 -16.83 6.85 -12.18
N VAL A 149 -17.38 7.90 -12.80
CA VAL A 149 -17.50 9.24 -12.20
C VAL A 149 -18.86 9.51 -11.56
N ARG A 150 -19.76 8.53 -11.54
CA ARG A 150 -21.06 8.66 -10.88
C ARG A 150 -20.89 8.82 -9.37
N ALA A 151 -21.62 9.77 -8.80
CA ALA A 151 -21.68 9.97 -7.36
C ALA A 151 -22.70 9.03 -6.70
N TYR A 152 -23.76 8.69 -7.43
CA TYR A 152 -24.87 7.87 -6.93
C TYR A 152 -25.49 7.05 -8.05
N SER A 153 -25.99 5.85 -7.74
CA SER A 153 -26.80 5.08 -8.66
C SER A 153 -27.84 4.24 -7.94
N ALA A 154 -29.07 4.21 -8.45
CA ALA A 154 -30.19 3.51 -7.84
C ALA A 154 -31.00 2.69 -8.84
N ARG A 155 -31.51 1.54 -8.40
CA ARG A 155 -32.52 0.76 -9.13
C ARG A 155 -33.87 0.92 -8.43
N MET A 156 -34.83 1.50 -9.15
CA MET A 156 -36.21 1.65 -8.68
C MET A 156 -37.05 0.50 -9.21
N GLN A 157 -37.49 -0.35 -8.28
CA GLN A 157 -38.27 -1.56 -8.52
C GLN A 157 -39.20 -1.74 -7.32
N SER A 158 -40.44 -2.17 -7.53
CA SER A 158 -41.28 -2.67 -6.44
C SER A 158 -40.78 -4.05 -6.01
N VAL A 159 -40.66 -4.27 -4.71
CA VAL A 159 -40.09 -5.48 -4.10
C VAL A 159 -40.93 -6.73 -4.41
N VAL A 160 -40.40 -7.64 -5.23
CA VAL A 160 -40.49 -9.12 -5.10
C VAL A 160 -39.23 -9.72 -5.77
N PRO A 161 -38.55 -10.73 -5.18
CA PRO A 161 -37.19 -11.13 -5.57
C PRO A 161 -37.15 -12.24 -6.65
N VAL A 162 -36.12 -12.24 -7.50
CA VAL A 162 -35.71 -13.42 -8.29
C VAL A 162 -34.17 -13.46 -8.44
N ASP A 163 -33.65 -14.67 -8.25
CA ASP A 163 -32.26 -15.18 -8.28
C ASP A 163 -31.51 -15.06 -9.63
N PRO A 164 -30.17 -15.27 -9.66
CA PRO A 164 -29.26 -14.85 -10.73
C PRO A 164 -29.06 -15.90 -11.85
N VAL A 165 -28.65 -15.42 -13.03
CA VAL A 165 -28.31 -16.22 -14.23
C VAL A 165 -26.94 -15.72 -14.77
N PRO A 166 -26.09 -16.61 -15.33
CA PRO A 166 -24.63 -16.57 -15.13
C PRO A 166 -23.86 -15.75 -16.17
N ALA A 167 -22.64 -15.36 -15.79
CA ALA A 167 -21.68 -14.70 -16.64
C ALA A 167 -21.09 -15.63 -17.71
N GLN A 168 -20.89 -15.09 -18.92
CA GLN A 168 -20.12 -15.68 -20.00
C GLN A 168 -19.02 -14.70 -20.47
N PRO A 169 -17.94 -15.23 -21.10
CA PRO A 169 -16.58 -14.78 -20.87
C PRO A 169 -16.20 -13.56 -21.71
N VAL A 170 -15.40 -12.67 -21.11
CA VAL A 170 -14.81 -11.53 -21.81
C VAL A 170 -13.53 -11.97 -22.49
N SER A 171 -13.50 -11.80 -23.80
CA SER A 171 -12.35 -12.03 -24.67
C SER A 171 -11.26 -10.96 -24.44
N SER A 172 -10.02 -11.43 -24.31
CA SER A 172 -8.79 -10.65 -24.18
C SER A 172 -8.29 -10.10 -25.52
N ALA A 173 -7.85 -8.84 -25.53
CA ALA A 173 -6.99 -8.25 -26.56
C ALA A 173 -5.98 -7.26 -25.92
N PRO A 174 -4.81 -7.03 -26.53
CA PRO A 174 -3.52 -7.11 -25.83
C PRO A 174 -2.93 -5.79 -25.33
N ALA A 175 -1.84 -5.96 -24.58
CA ALA A 175 -1.02 -4.96 -23.92
C ALA A 175 -0.24 -4.08 -24.90
N ASP A 176 -0.50 -2.77 -24.84
CA ASP A 176 0.41 -1.68 -25.23
C ASP A 176 0.28 -0.55 -24.17
N GLY A 177 0.65 -0.86 -22.93
CA GLY A 177 0.22 -0.11 -21.74
C GLY A 177 1.10 1.08 -21.32
N GLU A 178 2.33 1.23 -21.82
CA GLU A 178 3.25 2.24 -21.24
C GLU A 178 3.34 3.54 -22.06
N ALA A 179 3.31 3.48 -23.39
CA ALA A 179 3.38 4.67 -24.24
C ALA A 179 2.07 5.48 -24.22
N ILE A 180 0.92 4.81 -24.14
CA ILE A 180 -0.40 5.44 -24.06
C ILE A 180 -0.58 6.11 -22.68
N HIS A 181 -0.06 5.50 -21.62
CA HIS A 181 -0.21 5.96 -20.24
C HIS A 181 0.59 7.26 -19.98
N TRP A 182 1.85 7.35 -20.45
CA TRP A 182 2.64 8.59 -20.33
C TRP A 182 2.05 9.77 -21.11
N ALA A 183 1.59 9.53 -22.35
CA ALA A 183 0.96 10.56 -23.16
C ALA A 183 -0.36 11.07 -22.52
N GLN A 184 -1.14 10.17 -21.91
CA GLN A 184 -2.36 10.50 -21.18
C GLN A 184 -2.09 11.33 -19.92
N TRP A 185 -1.07 10.99 -19.12
CA TRP A 185 -0.71 11.80 -17.94
C TRP A 185 -0.19 13.19 -18.32
N SER A 186 0.64 13.27 -19.36
CA SER A 186 1.17 14.55 -19.86
C SER A 186 0.04 15.47 -20.36
N ALA A 187 -0.92 14.93 -21.12
CA ALA A 187 -2.10 15.67 -21.57
C ALA A 187 -3.00 16.10 -20.40
N HIS A 188 -3.16 15.23 -19.39
CA HIS A 188 -3.95 15.54 -18.20
C HIS A 188 -3.33 16.68 -17.37
N VAL A 189 -2.02 16.63 -17.13
CA VAL A 189 -1.26 17.70 -16.45
C VAL A 189 -1.37 19.01 -17.22
N ALA A 190 -1.20 19.00 -18.55
CA ALA A 190 -1.33 20.18 -19.38
C ALA A 190 -2.73 20.83 -19.28
N THR A 191 -3.78 20.01 -19.28
CA THR A 191 -5.17 20.49 -19.14
C THR A 191 -5.39 21.19 -17.79
N MET A 192 -4.86 20.62 -16.70
CA MET A 192 -4.95 21.23 -15.36
C MET A 192 -4.12 22.52 -15.27
N ALA A 193 -2.95 22.57 -15.92
CA ALA A 193 -2.10 23.75 -15.95
C ALA A 193 -2.75 24.91 -16.72
N GLU A 194 -3.45 24.63 -17.82
CA GLU A 194 -4.23 25.63 -18.54
C GLU A 194 -5.36 26.23 -17.69
N GLU A 195 -6.02 25.39 -16.90
CA GLU A 195 -7.08 25.82 -15.98
C GLU A 195 -6.52 26.79 -14.91
N VAL A 196 -5.38 26.44 -14.32
CA VAL A 196 -4.66 27.32 -13.35
C VAL A 196 -4.27 28.64 -14.02
N LEU A 197 -3.71 28.62 -15.23
CA LEU A 197 -3.34 29.84 -15.95
C LEU A 197 -4.56 30.72 -16.26
N ARG A 198 -5.70 30.11 -16.58
CA ARG A 198 -6.96 30.85 -16.81
C ARG A 198 -7.41 31.57 -15.54
N PHE A 199 -7.37 30.91 -14.38
CA PHE A 199 -7.73 31.55 -13.12
C PHE A 199 -6.73 32.61 -12.68
N ARG A 200 -5.42 32.43 -12.94
CA ARG A 200 -4.40 33.48 -12.71
C ARG A 200 -4.68 34.73 -13.54
N ARG A 201 -5.01 34.59 -14.83
CA ARG A 201 -5.40 35.73 -15.68
C ARG A 201 -6.67 36.43 -15.19
N LEU A 202 -7.67 35.66 -14.74
CA LEU A 202 -8.88 36.23 -14.13
C LEU A 202 -8.56 37.02 -12.86
N ARG A 203 -7.57 36.56 -12.07
CA ARG A 203 -7.12 37.26 -10.86
C ARG A 203 -6.41 38.57 -11.19
N GLU A 204 -5.59 38.58 -12.23
CA GLU A 204 -4.94 39.81 -12.73
C GLU A 204 -5.95 40.85 -13.23
N THR A 205 -7.06 40.41 -13.86
CA THR A 205 -8.05 41.33 -14.44
C THR A 205 -9.14 41.78 -13.48
N LEU A 206 -9.59 40.89 -12.58
CA LEU A 206 -10.72 41.14 -11.67
C LEU A 206 -10.29 41.43 -10.23
N GLY A 207 -9.01 41.24 -9.90
CA GLY A 207 -8.48 41.35 -8.54
C GLY A 207 -8.81 40.14 -7.65
N ASP A 208 -8.46 40.24 -6.38
CA ASP A 208 -8.67 39.17 -5.41
C ASP A 208 -10.13 39.14 -4.93
N SER A 209 -10.86 38.10 -5.33
CA SER A 209 -12.17 37.78 -4.77
C SER A 209 -12.13 36.41 -4.05
N PRO A 210 -12.90 36.20 -2.97
CA PRO A 210 -12.88 34.94 -2.25
C PRO A 210 -13.23 33.74 -3.14
N GLN A 211 -14.23 33.87 -4.00
CA GLN A 211 -14.59 32.78 -4.91
C GLN A 211 -13.43 32.43 -5.86
N LEU A 212 -12.73 33.44 -6.39
CA LEU A 212 -11.62 33.24 -7.32
C LEU A 212 -10.39 32.64 -6.66
N LEU A 213 -10.06 33.07 -5.43
CA LEU A 213 -8.99 32.46 -4.62
C LEU A 213 -9.31 30.98 -4.34
N ARG A 214 -10.59 30.67 -4.08
CA ARG A 214 -11.04 29.30 -3.83
C ARG A 214 -10.91 28.44 -5.08
N ASP A 215 -11.46 28.89 -6.20
CA ASP A 215 -11.43 28.16 -7.46
C ASP A 215 -9.99 27.92 -7.94
N LEU A 216 -9.14 28.95 -7.85
CA LEU A 216 -7.72 28.81 -8.18
C LEU A 216 -7.01 27.80 -7.26
N SER A 217 -7.29 27.80 -5.96
CA SER A 217 -6.73 26.81 -5.02
C SER A 217 -7.17 25.38 -5.36
N ILE A 218 -8.43 25.18 -5.75
CA ILE A 218 -8.96 23.86 -6.13
C ILE A 218 -8.29 23.38 -7.43
N SER A 219 -8.13 24.25 -8.42
CA SER A 219 -7.45 23.89 -9.67
C SER A 219 -5.96 23.60 -9.44
N LEU A 220 -5.30 24.33 -8.52
CA LEU A 220 -3.92 24.04 -8.12
C LEU A 220 -3.79 22.69 -7.40
N ASP A 221 -4.73 22.34 -6.51
CA ASP A 221 -4.77 21.02 -5.88
C ASP A 221 -4.92 19.90 -6.92
N LYS A 222 -5.79 20.10 -7.93
CA LYS A 222 -5.99 19.13 -9.02
C LYS A 222 -4.75 19.01 -9.90
N LEU A 223 -4.09 20.13 -10.21
CA LEU A 223 -2.82 20.15 -10.92
C LEU A 223 -1.74 19.38 -10.14
N GLY A 224 -1.63 19.65 -8.83
CA GLY A 224 -0.71 18.92 -7.96
C GLY A 224 -0.99 17.41 -7.93
N ASP A 225 -2.26 16.99 -7.88
CA ASP A 225 -2.64 15.58 -7.93
C ASP A 225 -2.25 14.92 -9.27
N ALA A 226 -2.45 15.64 -10.38
CA ALA A 226 -2.07 15.18 -11.71
C ALA A 226 -0.54 15.08 -11.86
N GLN A 227 0.20 16.10 -11.42
CA GLN A 227 1.66 16.14 -11.44
C GLN A 227 2.26 15.02 -10.58
N ARG A 228 1.70 14.79 -9.40
CA ARG A 228 2.11 13.70 -8.51
C ARG A 228 1.95 12.33 -9.17
N LYS A 229 0.80 12.06 -9.81
CA LYS A 229 0.57 10.81 -10.56
C LYS A 229 1.50 10.66 -11.76
N ALA A 230 1.90 11.77 -12.38
CA ALA A 230 2.86 11.81 -13.47
C ALA A 230 4.34 11.71 -13.01
N GLY A 231 4.61 11.55 -11.71
CA GLY A 231 5.98 11.51 -11.17
C GLY A 231 6.67 12.87 -11.06
N GLN A 232 5.96 13.97 -11.28
CA GLN A 232 6.47 15.35 -11.24
C GLN A 232 6.40 15.92 -9.81
N GLY A 233 6.98 15.22 -8.83
CA GLY A 233 6.82 15.51 -7.40
C GLY A 233 7.24 16.93 -6.98
N GLY A 234 8.30 17.47 -7.59
CA GLY A 234 8.74 18.84 -7.32
C GLY A 234 7.69 19.90 -7.71
N GLN A 235 7.09 19.75 -8.88
CA GLN A 235 6.04 20.67 -9.35
C GLN A 235 4.74 20.50 -8.56
N ALA A 236 4.40 19.25 -8.20
CA ALA A 236 3.25 18.98 -7.34
C ALA A 236 3.36 19.69 -5.99
N LEU A 237 4.54 19.68 -5.37
CA LEU A 237 4.81 20.42 -4.13
C LEU A 237 4.62 21.92 -4.29
N GLU A 238 5.06 22.51 -5.40
CA GLU A 238 4.86 23.93 -5.68
C GLU A 238 3.37 24.27 -5.83
N ALA A 239 2.63 23.47 -6.60
CA ALA A 239 1.19 23.65 -6.78
C ALA A 239 0.42 23.56 -5.45
N TYR A 240 0.76 22.59 -4.59
CA TYR A 240 0.14 22.46 -3.27
C TYR A 240 0.49 23.60 -2.32
N ARG A 241 1.74 24.10 -2.34
CA ARG A 241 2.14 25.26 -1.53
C ARG A 241 1.42 26.53 -1.96
N GLU A 242 1.26 26.74 -3.27
CA GLU A 242 0.50 27.88 -3.79
C GLU A 242 -0.97 27.77 -3.41
N SER A 243 -1.59 26.59 -3.59
CA SER A 243 -2.96 26.32 -3.15
C SER A 243 -3.17 26.61 -1.66
N LEU A 244 -2.25 26.15 -0.81
CA LEU A 244 -2.28 26.39 0.63
C LEU A 244 -2.21 27.89 0.94
N GLY A 245 -1.32 28.64 0.29
CA GLY A 245 -1.20 30.09 0.46
C GLY A 245 -2.48 30.84 0.08
N LEU A 246 -3.19 30.43 -0.98
CA LEU A 246 -4.48 31.01 -1.35
C LEU A 246 -5.57 30.70 -0.31
N ARG A 247 -5.57 29.49 0.26
CA ARG A 247 -6.53 29.12 1.32
C ARG A 247 -6.24 29.83 2.64
N GLN A 248 -4.98 30.16 2.92
CA GLN A 248 -4.61 31.02 4.04
C GLN A 248 -5.10 32.46 3.82
N GLN A 249 -4.93 33.02 2.61
CA GLN A 249 -5.51 34.33 2.25
C GLN A 249 -7.04 34.33 2.37
N LEU A 250 -7.70 33.25 1.97
CA LEU A 250 -9.15 33.09 2.16
C LEU A 250 -9.57 33.13 3.62
N ARG A 251 -8.78 32.50 4.49
CA ARG A 251 -9.02 32.51 5.94
C ARG A 251 -8.87 33.92 6.52
N GLU A 252 -7.93 34.72 6.04
CA GLU A 252 -7.81 36.13 6.47
C GLU A 252 -9.03 36.97 6.11
N VAL A 253 -9.65 36.70 4.95
CA VAL A 253 -10.80 37.47 4.43
C VAL A 253 -12.13 36.99 5.00
N LEU A 254 -12.34 35.67 5.07
CA LEU A 254 -13.62 35.06 5.45
C LEU A 254 -13.67 34.55 6.90
N GLY A 255 -12.53 34.58 7.61
CA GLY A 255 -12.39 34.02 8.95
C GLY A 255 -12.50 32.49 8.98
N ASP A 256 -12.71 31.97 10.20
CA ASP A 256 -12.76 30.53 10.49
C ASP A 256 -14.13 29.92 10.18
N SER A 257 -14.63 30.17 8.96
CA SER A 257 -15.85 29.50 8.48
C SER A 257 -15.60 27.99 8.29
N PRO A 258 -16.61 27.13 8.50
CA PRO A 258 -16.42 25.68 8.37
C PRO A 258 -15.92 25.24 6.99
N GLN A 259 -16.32 25.92 5.92
CA GLN A 259 -15.84 25.59 4.57
C GLN A 259 -14.35 25.92 4.41
N VAL A 260 -13.91 27.07 4.92
CA VAL A 260 -12.50 27.48 4.89
C VAL A 260 -11.62 26.53 5.71
N LEU A 261 -12.02 26.20 6.94
CA LEU A 261 -11.28 25.27 7.78
C LEU A 261 -11.17 23.89 7.11
N ARG A 262 -12.25 23.44 6.45
CA ARG A 262 -12.27 22.16 5.72
C ARG A 262 -11.31 22.21 4.54
N ASP A 263 -11.42 23.21 3.68
CA ASP A 263 -10.59 23.34 2.48
C ASP A 263 -9.10 23.46 2.87
N LEU A 264 -8.78 24.23 3.91
CA LEU A 264 -7.42 24.40 4.41
C LEU A 264 -6.84 23.07 4.93
N SER A 265 -7.61 22.33 5.72
CA SER A 265 -7.18 21.00 6.23
C SER A 265 -6.94 19.99 5.10
N VAL A 266 -7.71 20.05 4.00
CA VAL A 266 -7.51 19.19 2.82
C VAL A 266 -6.22 19.55 2.11
N SER A 267 -5.94 20.84 1.89
CA SER A 267 -4.66 21.28 1.29
C SER A 267 -3.47 20.82 2.12
N LEU A 268 -3.53 20.99 3.44
CA LEU A 268 -2.46 20.55 4.35
C LEU A 268 -2.23 19.04 4.28
N ASN A 269 -3.30 18.23 4.22
CA ASN A 269 -3.17 16.78 4.05
C ASN A 269 -2.52 16.41 2.69
N LYS A 270 -2.90 17.09 1.60
CA LYS A 270 -2.30 16.85 0.27
C LYS A 270 -0.83 17.28 0.22
N LEU A 271 -0.51 18.42 0.80
CA LEU A 271 0.87 18.89 0.93
C LEU A 271 1.70 17.92 1.77
N GLY A 272 1.17 17.45 2.90
CA GLY A 272 1.82 16.45 3.75
C GLY A 272 2.06 15.13 3.02
N ASP A 273 1.09 14.67 2.22
CA ASP A 273 1.26 13.46 1.39
C ASP A 273 2.41 13.63 0.39
N ALA A 274 2.44 14.77 -0.31
CA ALA A 274 3.48 15.09 -1.29
C ALA A 274 4.86 15.28 -0.64
N GLN A 275 4.93 15.93 0.53
CA GLN A 275 6.17 16.10 1.29
C GLN A 275 6.72 14.74 1.74
N ARG A 276 5.86 13.84 2.21
CA ARG A 276 6.24 12.48 2.61
C ARG A 276 6.80 11.69 1.42
N GLU A 277 6.16 11.78 0.26
CA GLU A 277 6.64 11.14 -0.98
C GLU A 277 8.00 11.70 -1.43
N ALA A 278 8.23 13.00 -1.21
CA ALA A 278 9.50 13.68 -1.47
C ALA A 278 10.56 13.46 -0.37
N GLY A 279 10.29 12.66 0.66
CA GLY A 279 11.20 12.40 1.78
C GLY A 279 11.33 13.57 2.78
N GLN A 280 10.46 14.57 2.72
CA GLN A 280 10.40 15.73 3.62
C GLN A 280 9.57 15.40 4.87
N ASP A 281 9.94 14.34 5.59
CA ASP A 281 9.11 13.73 6.64
C ASP A 281 8.79 14.69 7.80
N ALA A 282 9.72 15.57 8.18
CA ALA A 282 9.49 16.57 9.23
C ALA A 282 8.42 17.60 8.84
N GLN A 283 8.43 18.05 7.58
CA GLN A 283 7.44 19.02 7.09
C GLN A 283 6.07 18.35 6.91
N ALA A 284 6.05 17.11 6.44
CA ALA A 284 4.82 16.33 6.33
C ALA A 284 4.14 16.18 7.70
N LEU A 285 4.93 15.86 8.74
CA LEU A 285 4.44 15.75 10.11
C LEU A 285 3.83 17.07 10.63
N GLU A 286 4.44 18.21 10.33
CA GLU A 286 3.91 19.53 10.68
C GLU A 286 2.58 19.82 9.95
N ALA A 287 2.52 19.56 8.64
CA ALA A 287 1.31 19.76 7.84
C ALA A 287 0.13 18.90 8.35
N TYR A 288 0.38 17.64 8.73
CA TYR A 288 -0.66 16.78 9.31
C TYR A 288 -1.13 17.27 10.68
N ARG A 289 -0.22 17.78 11.53
CA ARG A 289 -0.59 18.37 12.83
C ARG A 289 -1.47 19.60 12.67
N GLU A 290 -1.13 20.48 11.74
CA GLU A 290 -1.93 21.66 11.43
C GLU A 290 -3.31 21.27 10.88
N SER A 291 -3.36 20.30 9.96
CA SER A 291 -4.63 19.76 9.44
C SER A 291 -5.50 19.17 10.55
N LEU A 292 -4.91 18.41 11.48
CA LEU A 292 -5.63 17.85 12.62
C LEU A 292 -6.23 18.95 13.51
N GLY A 293 -5.46 20.00 13.81
CA GLY A 293 -5.96 21.14 14.59
C GLY A 293 -7.17 21.82 13.96
N LEU A 294 -7.17 22.02 12.63
CA LEU A 294 -8.32 22.57 11.91
C LEU A 294 -9.53 21.64 11.93
N ARG A 295 -9.31 20.32 11.87
CA ARG A 295 -10.39 19.32 11.97
C ARG A 295 -10.99 19.24 13.37
N GLN A 296 -10.19 19.46 14.41
CA GLN A 296 -10.67 19.58 15.78
C GLN A 296 -11.52 20.86 15.95
N GLN A 297 -11.07 22.00 15.43
CA GLN A 297 -11.86 23.24 15.41
C GLN A 297 -13.20 23.05 14.67
N LEU A 298 -13.18 22.35 13.53
CA LEU A 298 -14.42 22.01 12.80
C LEU A 298 -15.39 21.19 13.63
N ARG A 299 -14.89 20.26 14.43
CA ARG A 299 -15.70 19.46 15.34
C ARG A 299 -16.32 20.30 16.45
N GLU A 300 -15.60 21.29 16.98
CA GLU A 300 -16.15 22.22 17.98
C GLU A 300 -17.32 23.05 17.41
N VAL A 301 -17.24 23.44 16.13
CA VAL A 301 -18.27 24.27 15.48
C VAL A 301 -19.45 23.45 14.97
N LEU A 302 -19.21 22.29 14.35
CA LEU A 302 -20.23 21.49 13.67
C LEU A 302 -20.73 20.30 14.49
N GLY A 303 -20.09 20.00 15.62
CA GLY A 303 -20.37 18.83 16.44
C GLY A 303 -19.99 17.51 15.76
N ASP A 304 -20.50 16.42 16.34
CA ASP A 304 -20.18 15.04 15.96
C ASP A 304 -21.01 14.54 14.75
N SER A 305 -21.02 15.33 13.68
CA SER A 305 -21.62 14.87 12.42
C SER A 305 -20.79 13.74 11.79
N PRO A 306 -21.39 12.78 11.06
CA PRO A 306 -20.65 11.67 10.48
C PRO A 306 -19.49 12.09 9.55
N GLN A 307 -19.67 13.17 8.79
CA GLN A 307 -18.60 13.66 7.92
C GLN A 307 -17.42 14.20 8.73
N VAL A 308 -17.68 14.92 9.83
CA VAL A 308 -16.64 15.46 10.72
C VAL A 308 -15.87 14.34 11.39
N LEU A 309 -16.56 13.35 11.97
CA LEU A 309 -15.92 12.21 12.62
C LEU A 309 -15.05 11.42 11.63
N ARG A 310 -15.54 11.22 10.40
CA ARG A 310 -14.80 10.52 9.35
C ARG A 310 -13.52 11.29 8.99
N ASP A 311 -13.66 12.57 8.68
CA ASP A 311 -12.54 13.40 8.25
C ASP A 311 -11.48 13.54 9.37
N LEU A 312 -11.91 13.66 10.62
CA LEU A 312 -11.02 13.68 11.78
C LEU A 312 -10.25 12.36 11.94
N SER A 313 -10.94 11.21 11.79
CA SER A 313 -10.27 9.89 11.83
C SER A 313 -9.22 9.74 10.73
N ILE A 314 -9.46 10.27 9.53
CA ILE A 314 -8.51 10.21 8.41
C ILE A 314 -7.27 11.06 8.72
N SER A 315 -7.45 12.26 9.28
CA SER A 315 -6.32 13.11 9.68
C SER A 315 -5.49 12.46 10.80
N LEU A 316 -6.14 11.83 11.78
CA LEU A 316 -5.46 11.08 12.84
C LEU A 316 -4.66 9.89 12.30
N ASP A 317 -5.24 9.11 11.37
CA ASP A 317 -4.52 8.01 10.73
C ASP A 317 -3.28 8.50 9.97
N LYS A 318 -3.38 9.61 9.24
CA LYS A 318 -2.25 10.21 8.50
C LYS A 318 -1.15 10.69 9.45
N LEU A 319 -1.55 11.33 10.55
CA LEU A 319 -0.63 11.76 11.59
C LEU A 319 0.07 10.55 12.23
N GLY A 320 -0.69 9.51 12.57
CA GLY A 320 -0.15 8.25 13.10
C GLY A 320 0.84 7.60 12.14
N ASP A 321 0.50 7.52 10.84
CA ASP A 321 1.40 7.00 9.81
C ASP A 321 2.73 7.79 9.74
N ALA A 322 2.65 9.13 9.87
CA ALA A 322 3.83 10.01 9.87
C ALA A 322 4.67 9.90 11.15
N GLN A 323 4.02 9.88 12.33
CA GLN A 323 4.67 9.70 13.62
C GLN A 323 5.39 8.36 13.70
N ARG A 324 4.76 7.28 13.22
CA ARG A 324 5.35 5.95 13.15
C ARG A 324 6.64 5.95 12.33
N LYS A 325 6.61 6.54 11.12
CA LYS A 325 7.79 6.69 10.25
C LYS A 325 8.90 7.52 10.91
N ALA A 326 8.53 8.54 11.69
CA ALA A 326 9.45 9.37 12.45
C ALA A 326 10.00 8.72 13.73
N GLY A 327 9.68 7.45 14.01
CA GLY A 327 10.09 6.74 15.22
C GLY A 327 9.32 7.16 16.49
N GLN A 328 8.25 7.93 16.36
CA GLN A 328 7.40 8.41 17.46
C GLN A 328 6.28 7.39 17.75
N GLY A 329 6.65 6.13 17.98
CA GLY A 329 5.70 5.01 18.07
C GLY A 329 4.61 5.17 19.15
N GLY A 330 4.96 5.76 20.30
CA GLY A 330 3.99 6.04 21.37
C GLY A 330 2.88 7.02 20.92
N GLN A 331 3.26 8.11 20.26
CA GLN A 331 2.28 9.09 19.75
C GLN A 331 1.46 8.51 18.59
N ALA A 332 2.08 7.71 17.73
CA ALA A 332 1.38 7.03 16.64
C ALA A 332 0.27 6.11 17.18
N LEU A 333 0.56 5.35 18.24
CA LEU A 333 -0.44 4.50 18.91
C LEU A 333 -1.60 5.31 19.49
N GLU A 334 -1.33 6.48 20.09
CA GLU A 334 -2.39 7.37 20.59
C GLU A 334 -3.28 7.86 19.45
N ALA A 335 -2.68 8.34 18.35
CA ALA A 335 -3.42 8.81 17.18
C ALA A 335 -4.29 7.71 16.55
N TYR A 336 -3.78 6.49 16.40
CA TYR A 336 -4.56 5.37 15.87
C TYR A 336 -5.69 4.93 16.81
N ARG A 337 -5.48 4.98 18.14
CA ARG A 337 -6.54 4.68 19.11
C ARG A 337 -7.66 5.72 19.07
N GLU A 338 -7.31 7.01 18.98
CA GLU A 338 -8.30 8.08 18.83
C GLU A 338 -9.09 7.92 17.52
N SER A 339 -8.39 7.65 16.41
CA SER A 339 -9.02 7.38 15.10
C SER A 339 -10.00 6.20 15.17
N LEU A 340 -9.59 5.10 15.81
CA LEU A 340 -10.43 3.92 16.00
C LEU A 340 -11.69 4.26 16.79
N GLY A 341 -11.58 5.03 17.88
CA GLY A 341 -12.71 5.48 18.68
C GLY A 341 -13.72 6.30 17.88
N LEU A 342 -13.25 7.20 16.99
CA LEU A 342 -14.13 7.97 16.11
C LEU A 342 -14.84 7.07 15.08
N ARG A 343 -14.17 6.03 14.55
CA ARG A 343 -14.80 5.07 13.63
C ARG A 343 -15.81 4.16 14.32
N GLN A 344 -15.59 3.83 15.59
CA GLN A 344 -16.59 3.13 16.41
C GLN A 344 -17.82 4.02 16.65
N GLN A 345 -17.65 5.31 16.98
CA GLN A 345 -18.76 6.26 17.07
C GLN A 345 -19.53 6.39 15.75
N LEU A 346 -18.82 6.43 14.62
CA LEU A 346 -19.46 6.42 13.30
C LEU A 346 -20.32 5.18 13.06
N ARG A 347 -19.86 4.02 13.51
CA ARG A 347 -20.62 2.77 13.44
C ARG A 347 -21.87 2.80 14.29
N GLU A 348 -21.83 3.42 15.47
CA GLU A 348 -23.03 3.58 16.31
C GLU A 348 -24.10 4.45 15.62
N VAL A 349 -23.67 5.49 14.89
CA VAL A 349 -24.59 6.43 14.21
C VAL A 349 -25.11 5.89 12.88
N LEU A 350 -24.24 5.29 12.07
CA LEU A 350 -24.55 4.88 10.69
C LEU A 350 -24.85 3.38 10.54
N GLY A 351 -24.67 2.60 11.61
CA GLY A 351 -24.79 1.14 11.58
C GLY A 351 -23.71 0.45 10.73
N ASP A 352 -23.96 -0.83 10.45
CA ASP A 352 -23.05 -1.73 9.75
C ASP A 352 -23.09 -1.56 8.22
N SER A 353 -23.02 -0.31 7.76
CA SER A 353 -22.88 -0.06 6.32
C SER A 353 -21.52 -0.58 5.80
N PRO A 354 -21.42 -1.05 4.55
CA PRO A 354 -20.17 -1.58 4.03
C PRO A 354 -19.00 -0.58 4.07
N GLN A 355 -19.27 0.72 3.93
CA GLN A 355 -18.21 1.72 4.04
C GLN A 355 -17.69 1.83 5.47
N VAL A 356 -18.57 1.81 6.47
CA VAL A 356 -18.20 1.88 7.89
C VAL A 356 -17.40 0.65 8.30
N LEU A 357 -17.86 -0.55 7.95
CA LEU A 357 -17.13 -1.79 8.27
C LEU A 357 -15.73 -1.80 7.65
N ARG A 358 -15.61 -1.31 6.40
CA ARG A 358 -14.32 -1.18 5.72
C ARG A 358 -13.42 -0.17 6.42
N ASP A 359 -13.92 1.03 6.70
CA ASP A 359 -13.14 2.06 7.38
C ASP A 359 -12.68 1.55 8.76
N LEU A 360 -13.56 0.90 9.52
CA LEU A 360 -13.21 0.36 10.85
C LEU A 360 -12.13 -0.73 10.77
N SER A 361 -12.25 -1.67 9.83
CA SER A 361 -11.24 -2.72 9.61
C SER A 361 -9.85 -2.14 9.27
N ILE A 362 -9.79 -1.07 8.47
CA ILE A 362 -8.52 -0.41 8.11
C ILE A 362 -7.88 0.25 9.34
N SER A 363 -8.68 0.87 10.22
CA SER A 363 -8.16 1.44 11.48
C SER A 363 -7.61 0.37 12.41
N LEU A 364 -8.31 -0.77 12.54
CA LEU A 364 -7.86 -1.90 13.34
C LEU A 364 -6.55 -2.48 12.80
N ASP A 365 -6.43 -2.66 11.48
CA ASP A 365 -5.18 -3.10 10.85
C ASP A 365 -4.01 -2.15 11.13
N ARG A 366 -4.23 -0.83 11.03
CA ARG A 366 -3.21 0.19 11.33
C ARG A 366 -2.78 0.16 12.80
N LEU A 367 -3.75 0.06 13.70
CA LEU A 367 -3.49 -0.07 15.13
C LEU A 367 -2.70 -1.35 15.43
N GLY A 368 -3.09 -2.47 14.81
CA GLY A 368 -2.39 -3.75 14.94
C GLY A 368 -0.95 -3.67 14.44
N ASP A 369 -0.72 -3.06 13.28
CA ASP A 369 0.62 -2.83 12.74
C ASP A 369 1.49 -2.02 13.73
N ALA A 370 0.93 -0.94 14.29
CA ALA A 370 1.64 -0.09 15.26
C ALA A 370 1.88 -0.80 16.61
N GLN A 371 0.92 -1.59 17.10
CA GLN A 371 1.05 -2.38 18.33
C GLN A 371 2.14 -3.44 18.17
N ARG A 372 2.20 -4.10 17.01
CA ARG A 372 3.24 -5.09 16.71
C ARG A 372 4.63 -4.43 16.73
N GLU A 373 4.79 -3.29 16.07
CA GLU A 373 6.05 -2.52 16.08
C GLU A 373 6.46 -2.07 17.49
N ALA A 374 5.49 -1.76 18.35
CA ALA A 374 5.70 -1.40 19.75
C ALA A 374 5.93 -2.62 20.68
N GLY A 375 6.02 -3.84 20.15
CA GLY A 375 6.19 -5.07 20.94
C GLY A 375 4.93 -5.52 21.69
N GLN A 376 3.76 -4.95 21.40
CA GLN A 376 2.46 -5.28 22.00
C GLN A 376 1.77 -6.38 21.20
N GLY A 377 2.47 -7.50 20.97
CA GLY A 377 2.02 -8.58 20.06
C GLY A 377 0.65 -9.17 20.40
N GLY A 378 0.30 -9.29 21.69
CA GLY A 378 -1.02 -9.75 22.11
C GLY A 378 -2.16 -8.83 21.68
N GLN A 379 -1.98 -7.51 21.84
CA GLN A 379 -2.99 -6.52 21.43
C GLN A 379 -3.08 -6.43 19.90
N ALA A 380 -1.94 -6.52 19.20
CA ALA A 380 -1.91 -6.54 17.74
C ALA A 380 -2.73 -7.72 17.19
N LEU A 381 -2.57 -8.90 17.80
CA LEU A 381 -3.32 -10.11 17.42
C LEU A 381 -4.83 -9.94 17.63
N GLU A 382 -5.26 -9.27 18.71
CA GLU A 382 -6.67 -8.94 18.94
C GLU A 382 -7.22 -7.98 17.87
N ALA A 383 -6.48 -6.90 17.56
CA ALA A 383 -6.86 -5.94 16.55
C ALA A 383 -7.01 -6.57 15.15
N TYR A 384 -6.08 -7.45 14.75
CA TYR A 384 -6.18 -8.16 13.47
C TYR A 384 -7.36 -9.15 13.43
N ARG A 385 -7.67 -9.83 14.55
CA ARG A 385 -8.84 -10.71 14.63
C ARG A 385 -10.15 -9.93 14.49
N GLU A 386 -10.27 -8.78 15.15
CA GLU A 386 -11.43 -7.91 15.03
C GLU A 386 -11.58 -7.39 13.58
N SER A 387 -10.47 -6.94 12.98
CA SER A 387 -10.44 -6.52 11.57
C SER A 387 -10.90 -7.63 10.63
N LEU A 388 -10.39 -8.86 10.81
CA LEU A 388 -10.80 -10.02 10.02
C LEU A 388 -12.31 -10.29 10.13
N GLY A 389 -12.87 -10.22 11.34
CA GLY A 389 -14.31 -10.39 11.56
C GLY A 389 -15.15 -9.36 10.79
N LEU A 390 -14.72 -8.10 10.75
CA LEU A 390 -15.41 -7.06 9.95
C LEU A 390 -15.29 -7.31 8.44
N ARG A 391 -14.14 -7.80 7.98
CA ARG A 391 -13.95 -8.17 6.56
C ARG A 391 -14.80 -9.39 6.15
N GLN A 392 -15.03 -10.32 7.07
CA GLN A 392 -15.96 -11.45 6.86
C GLN A 392 -17.40 -10.95 6.77
N GLN A 393 -17.84 -10.06 7.66
CA GLN A 393 -19.16 -9.41 7.56
C GLN A 393 -19.34 -8.64 6.25
N LEU A 394 -18.30 -7.96 5.77
CA LEU A 394 -18.32 -7.31 4.46
C LEU A 394 -18.51 -8.28 3.31
N ARG A 395 -17.90 -9.47 3.39
CA ARG A 395 -18.09 -10.54 2.41
C ARG A 395 -19.50 -11.09 2.45
N GLU A 396 -20.09 -11.26 3.61
CA GLU A 396 -21.49 -11.66 3.73
C GLU A 396 -22.44 -10.63 3.10
N ALA A 397 -22.17 -9.34 3.30
CA ALA A 397 -23.01 -8.25 2.79
C ALA A 397 -22.86 -7.98 1.28
N LEU A 398 -21.65 -8.08 0.74
CA LEU A 398 -21.33 -7.69 -0.63
C LEU A 398 -21.01 -8.87 -1.57
N GLY A 399 -20.90 -10.09 -1.03
CA GLY A 399 -20.47 -11.28 -1.76
C GLY A 399 -19.00 -11.23 -2.18
N ASP A 400 -18.63 -12.15 -3.06
CA ASP A 400 -17.26 -12.42 -3.51
C ASP A 400 -16.80 -11.44 -4.60
N SER A 401 -16.99 -10.14 -4.37
CA SER A 401 -16.41 -9.12 -5.24
C SER A 401 -14.87 -9.12 -5.15
N PRO A 402 -14.14 -8.80 -6.23
CA PRO A 402 -12.68 -8.83 -6.20
C PRO A 402 -12.04 -7.92 -5.14
N GLN A 403 -12.66 -6.77 -4.84
CA GLN A 403 -12.16 -5.90 -3.78
C GLN A 403 -12.29 -6.56 -2.40
N VAL A 404 -13.42 -7.22 -2.12
CA VAL A 404 -13.67 -7.91 -0.85
C VAL A 404 -12.71 -9.08 -0.66
N LEU A 405 -12.54 -9.93 -1.68
CA LEU A 405 -11.61 -11.07 -1.61
C LEU A 405 -10.17 -10.59 -1.39
N ARG A 406 -9.76 -9.50 -2.06
CA ARG A 406 -8.43 -8.91 -1.88
C ARG A 406 -8.25 -8.40 -0.45
N ASP A 407 -9.20 -7.62 0.03
CA ASP A 407 -9.14 -7.06 1.37
C ASP A 407 -9.11 -8.15 2.45
N LEU A 408 -9.94 -9.18 2.31
CA LEU A 408 -9.98 -10.31 3.25
C LEU A 408 -8.68 -11.11 3.26
N SER A 409 -8.09 -11.39 2.09
CA SER A 409 -6.79 -12.07 2.01
C SER A 409 -5.65 -11.27 2.67
N ILE A 410 -5.66 -9.94 2.55
CA ILE A 410 -4.66 -9.08 3.23
C ILE A 410 -4.81 -9.19 4.75
N SER A 411 -6.03 -9.16 5.27
CA SER A 411 -6.28 -9.31 6.72
C SER A 411 -5.86 -10.69 7.23
N LEU A 412 -6.10 -11.75 6.45
CA LEU A 412 -5.64 -13.11 6.79
C LEU A 412 -4.12 -13.23 6.80
N ASP A 413 -3.42 -12.64 5.83
CA ASP A 413 -1.95 -12.62 5.83
C ASP A 413 -1.40 -11.88 7.05
N ARG A 414 -1.97 -10.73 7.41
CA ARG A 414 -1.58 -9.94 8.60
C ARG A 414 -1.79 -10.74 9.89
N LEU A 415 -2.92 -11.44 9.99
CA LEU A 415 -3.21 -12.32 11.11
C LEU A 415 -2.20 -13.47 11.17
N GLY A 416 -1.88 -14.09 10.03
CA GLY A 416 -0.86 -15.14 9.93
C GLY A 416 0.51 -14.65 10.39
N ASP A 417 0.95 -13.47 9.94
CA ASP A 417 2.22 -12.85 10.35
C ASP A 417 2.25 -12.64 11.88
N ALA A 418 1.15 -12.16 12.46
CA ALA A 418 1.02 -11.94 13.90
C ALA A 418 0.99 -13.27 14.70
N GLN A 419 0.33 -14.29 14.18
CA GLN A 419 0.28 -15.62 14.78
C GLN A 419 1.64 -16.30 14.76
N LEU A 420 2.41 -16.20 13.66
CA LEU A 420 3.80 -16.68 13.62
C LEU A 420 4.66 -15.99 14.69
N ALA A 421 4.60 -14.65 14.77
CA ALA A 421 5.34 -13.91 15.78
C ALA A 421 4.95 -14.28 17.22
N ALA A 422 3.70 -14.70 17.45
CA ALA A 422 3.21 -15.19 18.73
C ALA A 422 3.49 -16.68 18.98
N GLY A 423 4.20 -17.39 18.09
CA GLY A 423 4.48 -18.83 18.19
C GLY A 423 3.27 -19.73 17.89
N GLN A 424 2.22 -19.19 17.29
CA GLN A 424 0.97 -19.90 16.94
C GLN A 424 1.04 -20.46 15.50
N GLY A 425 2.12 -21.18 15.18
CA GLY A 425 2.44 -21.59 13.81
C GLY A 425 1.35 -22.39 13.09
N ALA A 426 0.62 -23.26 13.80
CA ALA A 426 -0.47 -24.02 13.20
C ALA A 426 -1.63 -23.12 12.74
N GLN A 427 -1.99 -22.09 13.52
CA GLN A 427 -3.05 -21.14 13.17
C GLN A 427 -2.58 -20.22 12.04
N ALA A 428 -1.31 -19.82 12.05
CA ALA A 428 -0.75 -19.01 10.98
C ALA A 428 -0.81 -19.74 9.63
N LEU A 429 -0.46 -21.03 9.60
CA LEU A 429 -0.57 -21.86 8.40
C LEU A 429 -2.02 -21.96 7.90
N GLU A 430 -3.01 -22.00 8.80
CA GLU A 430 -4.41 -21.99 8.42
C GLU A 430 -4.81 -20.66 7.77
N ALA A 431 -4.44 -19.53 8.40
CA ALA A 431 -4.70 -18.19 7.86
C ALA A 431 -4.06 -17.97 6.48
N TYR A 432 -2.80 -18.37 6.29
CA TYR A 432 -2.14 -18.26 4.99
C TYR A 432 -2.77 -19.16 3.92
N ARG A 433 -3.21 -20.37 4.28
CA ARG A 433 -3.92 -21.26 3.33
C ARG A 433 -5.26 -20.67 2.91
N GLU A 434 -6.01 -20.09 3.83
CA GLU A 434 -7.27 -19.40 3.53
C GLU A 434 -7.02 -18.19 2.61
N SER A 435 -6.02 -17.36 2.94
CA SER A 435 -5.59 -16.23 2.10
C SER A 435 -5.24 -16.68 0.69
N LEU A 436 -4.41 -17.73 0.55
CA LEU A 436 -4.04 -18.30 -0.73
C LEU A 436 -5.25 -18.78 -1.54
N GLY A 437 -6.23 -19.40 -0.88
CA GLY A 437 -7.50 -19.78 -1.49
C GLY A 437 -8.25 -18.59 -2.09
N LEU A 438 -8.35 -17.48 -1.37
CA LEU A 438 -8.98 -16.25 -1.86
C LEU A 438 -8.18 -15.61 -3.02
N ARG A 439 -6.84 -15.67 -2.98
CA ARG A 439 -5.98 -15.19 -4.07
C ARG A 439 -6.14 -16.02 -5.34
N ARG A 440 -6.36 -17.33 -5.22
CA ARG A 440 -6.69 -18.21 -6.34
C ARG A 440 -8.08 -17.89 -6.93
N GLN A 441 -9.09 -17.66 -6.09
CA GLN A 441 -10.41 -17.20 -6.54
C GLN A 441 -10.33 -15.85 -7.28
N LEU A 442 -9.49 -14.92 -6.78
CA LEU A 442 -9.25 -13.65 -7.48
C LEU A 442 -8.63 -13.84 -8.86
N ARG A 443 -7.71 -14.79 -8.99
CA ARG A 443 -7.13 -15.16 -10.28
C ARG A 443 -8.15 -15.77 -11.23
N GLU A 444 -9.03 -16.62 -10.73
CA GLU A 444 -10.14 -17.16 -11.54
C GLU A 444 -11.08 -16.04 -12.03
N ALA A 445 -11.37 -15.05 -11.18
CA ALA A 445 -12.30 -13.96 -11.52
C ALA A 445 -11.69 -12.88 -12.44
N LEU A 446 -10.41 -12.56 -12.28
CA LEU A 446 -9.76 -11.44 -12.96
C LEU A 446 -8.73 -11.86 -14.03
N GLY A 447 -8.43 -13.16 -14.13
CA GLY A 447 -7.38 -13.69 -14.99
C GLY A 447 -5.96 -13.31 -14.55
N ASP A 448 -5.02 -13.55 -15.45
CA ASP A 448 -3.57 -13.41 -15.22
C ASP A 448 -3.06 -11.97 -15.36
N SER A 449 -3.77 -11.01 -14.74
CA SER A 449 -3.27 -9.63 -14.68
C SER A 449 -1.99 -9.55 -13.82
N PRO A 450 -1.04 -8.65 -14.14
CA PRO A 450 0.21 -8.55 -13.38
C PRO A 450 0.01 -8.31 -11.87
N GLN A 451 -1.02 -7.56 -11.47
CA GLN A 451 -1.31 -7.36 -10.06
C GLN A 451 -1.74 -8.66 -9.38
N VAL A 452 -2.59 -9.45 -10.03
CA VAL A 452 -3.07 -10.74 -9.48
C VAL A 452 -1.93 -11.75 -9.35
N LEU A 453 -1.08 -11.88 -10.38
CA LEU A 453 0.07 -12.79 -10.34
C LEU A 453 1.06 -12.38 -9.23
N ARG A 454 1.28 -11.07 -9.05
CA ARG A 454 2.13 -10.53 -7.98
C ARG A 454 1.54 -10.84 -6.61
N ASP A 455 0.26 -10.55 -6.40
CA ASP A 455 -0.42 -10.80 -5.12
C ASP A 455 -0.41 -12.30 -4.77
N LEU A 456 -0.66 -13.18 -5.75
CA LEU A 456 -0.67 -14.62 -5.56
C LEU A 456 0.72 -15.17 -5.24
N SER A 457 1.77 -14.72 -5.95
CA SER A 457 3.16 -15.12 -5.66
C SER A 457 3.60 -14.70 -4.25
N ILE A 458 3.23 -13.50 -3.79
CA ILE A 458 3.52 -13.06 -2.41
C ILE A 458 2.84 -13.96 -1.38
N SER A 459 1.57 -14.36 -1.61
CA SER A 459 0.84 -15.25 -0.72
C SER A 459 1.48 -16.65 -0.66
N LEU A 460 1.93 -17.18 -1.81
CA LEU A 460 2.69 -18.44 -1.88
C LEU A 460 4.03 -18.36 -1.16
N ASP A 461 4.77 -17.26 -1.32
CA ASP A 461 6.03 -17.04 -0.63
C ASP A 461 5.85 -17.02 0.89
N ARG A 462 4.79 -16.37 1.40
CA ARG A 462 4.44 -16.33 2.83
C ARG A 462 4.09 -17.71 3.37
N LEU A 463 3.25 -18.45 2.64
CA LEU A 463 2.91 -19.82 3.02
C LEU A 463 4.15 -20.72 3.01
N GLY A 464 5.02 -20.59 2.01
CA GLY A 464 6.28 -21.32 1.91
C GLY A 464 7.21 -21.04 3.08
N ASP A 465 7.37 -19.77 3.46
CA ASP A 465 8.17 -19.36 4.62
C ASP A 465 7.64 -20.00 5.91
N ALA A 466 6.31 -19.94 6.12
CA ALA A 466 5.66 -20.54 7.29
C ALA A 466 5.77 -22.08 7.31
N GLN A 467 5.64 -22.73 6.16
CA GLN A 467 5.81 -24.18 6.02
C GLN A 467 7.24 -24.61 6.30
N ARG A 468 8.23 -23.83 5.84
CA ARG A 468 9.64 -24.08 6.12
C ARG A 468 9.94 -23.99 7.61
N GLU A 469 9.45 -22.96 8.31
CA GLU A 469 9.58 -22.83 9.77
C GLU A 469 8.90 -23.99 10.52
N ALA A 470 7.75 -24.46 10.02
CA ALA A 470 7.05 -25.62 10.55
C ALA A 470 7.69 -26.98 10.17
N VAL A 471 8.88 -26.98 9.55
CA VAL A 471 9.61 -28.18 9.09
C VAL A 471 8.80 -29.01 8.08
N GLN A 472 7.92 -28.36 7.31
CA GLN A 472 7.14 -28.95 6.21
C GLN A 472 7.83 -28.71 4.86
N GLY A 473 9.12 -29.06 4.78
CA GLY A 473 10.00 -28.69 3.66
C GLY A 473 9.50 -29.09 2.27
N ALA A 474 8.84 -30.24 2.12
CA ALA A 474 8.26 -30.65 0.84
C ALA A 474 7.14 -29.71 0.35
N GLN A 475 6.27 -29.25 1.26
CA GLN A 475 5.20 -28.31 0.93
C GLN A 475 5.76 -26.91 0.67
N ALA A 476 6.76 -26.48 1.44
CA ALA A 476 7.44 -25.20 1.21
C ALA A 476 8.07 -25.15 -0.19
N LEU A 477 8.74 -26.23 -0.61
CA LEU A 477 9.30 -26.35 -1.97
C LEU A 477 8.22 -26.27 -3.06
N GLU A 478 7.04 -26.85 -2.84
CA GLU A 478 5.92 -26.75 -3.78
C GLU A 478 5.44 -25.30 -3.90
N ALA A 479 5.20 -24.62 -2.78
CA ALA A 479 4.76 -23.23 -2.75
C ALA A 479 5.77 -22.28 -3.42
N TYR A 480 7.07 -22.43 -3.14
CA TYR A 480 8.11 -21.61 -3.77
C TYR A 480 8.26 -21.89 -5.27
N ARG A 481 8.08 -23.14 -5.73
CA ARG A 481 8.09 -23.45 -7.17
C ARG A 481 6.90 -22.83 -7.89
N GLU A 482 5.71 -22.88 -7.30
CA GLU A 482 4.51 -22.22 -7.84
C GLU A 482 4.72 -20.70 -7.91
N SER A 483 5.22 -20.08 -6.83
CA SER A 483 5.56 -18.65 -6.79
C SER A 483 6.56 -18.26 -7.87
N LEU A 484 7.65 -19.02 -8.02
CA LEU A 484 8.66 -18.79 -9.06
C LEU A 484 8.06 -18.85 -10.48
N GLY A 485 7.14 -19.79 -10.72
CA GLY A 485 6.41 -19.88 -11.99
C GLY A 485 5.63 -18.60 -12.30
N LEU A 486 4.89 -18.06 -11.34
CA LEU A 486 4.15 -16.81 -11.49
C LEU A 486 5.06 -15.60 -11.69
N ARG A 487 6.22 -15.57 -11.03
CA ARG A 487 7.22 -14.50 -11.18
C ARG A 487 7.88 -14.53 -12.56
N ARG A 488 8.06 -15.71 -13.15
CA ARG A 488 8.50 -15.86 -14.55
C ARG A 488 7.43 -15.36 -15.53
N GLN A 489 6.16 -15.70 -15.31
CA GLN A 489 5.05 -15.15 -16.11
C GLN A 489 4.98 -13.62 -16.01
N LEU A 490 5.20 -13.05 -14.82
CA LEU A 490 5.28 -11.60 -14.64
C LEU A 490 6.41 -10.96 -15.44
N ARG A 491 7.57 -11.63 -15.52
CA ARG A 491 8.69 -11.19 -16.35
C ARG A 491 8.36 -11.25 -17.84
N GLU A 492 7.66 -12.29 -18.29
CA GLU A 492 7.20 -12.39 -19.67
C GLU A 492 6.22 -11.26 -20.02
N ALA A 493 5.32 -10.90 -19.09
CA ALA A 493 4.30 -9.88 -19.31
C ALA A 493 4.81 -8.43 -19.19
N LEU A 494 5.75 -8.16 -18.29
CA LEU A 494 6.22 -6.80 -17.95
C LEU A 494 7.65 -6.50 -18.41
N GLY A 495 8.36 -7.49 -18.94
CA GLY A 495 9.77 -7.38 -19.30
C GLY A 495 10.71 -7.21 -18.10
N ASP A 496 11.94 -6.79 -18.41
CA ASP A 496 13.07 -6.73 -17.47
C ASP A 496 13.11 -5.42 -16.68
N SER A 497 11.97 -5.00 -16.14
CA SER A 497 11.94 -3.85 -15.23
C SER A 497 12.71 -4.16 -13.92
N PRO A 498 13.35 -3.18 -13.28
CA PRO A 498 14.14 -3.44 -12.07
C PRO A 498 13.33 -4.10 -10.93
N GLN A 499 12.06 -3.75 -10.78
CA GLN A 499 11.21 -4.38 -9.76
C GLN A 499 10.97 -5.87 -10.07
N VAL A 500 10.70 -6.22 -11.32
CA VAL A 500 10.45 -7.60 -11.75
C VAL A 500 11.69 -8.47 -11.58
N LEU A 501 12.86 -7.98 -12.00
CA LEU A 501 14.13 -8.70 -11.84
C LEU A 501 14.44 -8.93 -10.35
N ARG A 502 14.18 -7.94 -9.50
CA ARG A 502 14.38 -8.04 -8.05
C ARG A 502 13.46 -9.08 -7.43
N ASP A 503 12.16 -9.02 -7.73
CA ASP A 503 11.16 -9.93 -7.20
C ASP A 503 11.43 -11.39 -7.63
N LEU A 504 11.82 -11.60 -8.88
CA LEU A 504 12.19 -12.91 -9.40
C LEU A 504 13.46 -13.45 -8.72
N SER A 505 14.47 -12.60 -8.53
CA SER A 505 15.70 -12.94 -7.83
C SER A 505 15.42 -13.37 -6.37
N ILE A 506 14.57 -12.65 -5.64
CA ILE A 506 14.17 -13.03 -4.28
C ILE A 506 13.47 -14.39 -4.25
N SER A 507 12.60 -14.67 -5.23
CA SER A 507 11.88 -15.95 -5.31
C SER A 507 12.83 -17.12 -5.57
N LEU A 508 13.85 -16.92 -6.41
CA LEU A 508 14.93 -17.88 -6.64
C LEU A 508 15.79 -18.10 -5.38
N GLU A 509 16.09 -17.04 -4.64
CA GLU A 509 16.81 -17.16 -3.36
C GLU A 509 16.03 -18.00 -2.34
N LYS A 510 14.72 -17.78 -2.20
CA LYS A 510 13.87 -18.55 -1.28
C LYS A 510 13.79 -20.02 -1.67
N LEU A 511 13.62 -20.30 -2.97
CA LEU A 511 13.64 -21.67 -3.47
C LEU A 511 15.01 -22.34 -3.24
N GLY A 512 16.11 -21.62 -3.49
CA GLY A 512 17.47 -22.11 -3.26
C GLY A 512 17.72 -22.45 -1.80
N ASP A 513 17.29 -21.57 -0.88
CA ASP A 513 17.41 -21.81 0.57
C ASP A 513 16.65 -23.09 0.97
N ALA A 514 15.41 -23.25 0.50
CA ALA A 514 14.60 -24.45 0.78
C ALA A 514 15.17 -25.73 0.13
N GLN A 515 15.80 -25.61 -1.05
CA GLN A 515 16.47 -26.72 -1.72
C GLN A 515 17.72 -27.17 -0.95
N LEU A 516 18.52 -26.25 -0.41
CA LEU A 516 19.66 -26.59 0.44
C LEU A 516 19.22 -27.37 1.68
N GLU A 517 18.21 -26.87 2.40
CA GLU A 517 17.66 -27.54 3.59
C GLU A 517 17.13 -28.94 3.28
N ALA A 518 16.60 -29.14 2.06
CA ALA A 518 16.13 -30.44 1.58
C ALA A 518 17.25 -31.35 1.03
N GLY A 519 18.52 -30.94 1.13
CA GLY A 519 19.67 -31.68 0.61
C GLY A 519 19.81 -31.67 -0.92
N GLN A 520 19.08 -30.79 -1.61
CA GLN A 520 19.06 -30.64 -3.07
C GLN A 520 20.10 -29.62 -3.55
N GLY A 521 21.34 -29.74 -3.05
CA GLY A 521 22.39 -28.74 -3.23
C GLY A 521 22.70 -28.36 -4.69
N GLY A 522 22.64 -29.33 -5.61
CA GLY A 522 22.81 -29.05 -7.05
C GLY A 522 21.75 -28.08 -7.60
N GLN A 523 20.48 -28.28 -7.24
CA GLN A 523 19.39 -27.41 -7.68
C GLN A 523 19.45 -26.04 -6.99
N ALA A 524 19.85 -26.01 -5.71
CA ALA A 524 20.04 -24.75 -5.00
C ALA A 524 21.12 -23.89 -5.67
N LEU A 525 22.24 -24.50 -6.09
CA LEU A 525 23.29 -23.79 -6.84
C LEU A 525 22.78 -23.24 -8.17
N GLU A 526 21.90 -23.95 -8.88
CA GLU A 526 21.26 -23.43 -10.09
C GLU A 526 20.38 -22.21 -9.80
N ALA A 527 19.52 -22.28 -8.78
CA ALA A 527 18.65 -21.18 -8.38
C ALA A 527 19.45 -19.93 -7.96
N TYR A 528 20.51 -20.10 -7.16
CA TYR A 528 21.37 -18.98 -6.76
C TYR A 528 22.17 -18.39 -7.93
N ARG A 529 22.63 -19.21 -8.88
CA ARG A 529 23.31 -18.71 -10.09
C ARG A 529 22.36 -17.91 -10.99
N GLU A 530 21.13 -18.37 -11.17
CA GLU A 530 20.09 -17.62 -11.90
C GLU A 530 19.82 -16.28 -11.20
N SER A 531 19.63 -16.31 -9.87
CA SER A 531 19.43 -15.11 -9.05
C SER A 531 20.60 -14.13 -9.17
N LEU A 532 21.84 -14.63 -9.13
CA LEU A 532 23.06 -13.82 -9.29
C LEU A 532 23.09 -13.12 -10.66
N GLY A 533 22.70 -13.81 -11.73
CA GLY A 533 22.57 -13.24 -13.06
C GLY A 533 21.61 -12.05 -13.08
N LEU A 534 20.43 -12.19 -12.47
CA LEU A 534 19.44 -11.11 -12.37
C LEU A 534 19.94 -9.91 -11.54
N ARG A 535 20.65 -10.17 -10.43
CA ARG A 535 21.26 -9.09 -9.61
C ARG A 535 22.38 -8.34 -10.36
N ARG A 536 23.15 -9.04 -11.20
CA ARG A 536 24.14 -8.40 -12.08
C ARG A 536 23.48 -7.53 -13.14
N GLN A 537 22.40 -8.00 -13.77
CA GLN A 537 21.59 -7.18 -14.69
C GLN A 537 21.02 -5.94 -14.00
N LEU A 538 20.53 -6.06 -12.76
CA LEU A 538 20.09 -4.92 -11.97
C LEU A 538 21.19 -3.91 -11.70
N ARG A 539 22.41 -4.38 -11.43
CA ARG A 539 23.58 -3.51 -11.27
C ARG A 539 23.94 -2.79 -12.57
N GLU A 540 23.86 -3.46 -13.71
CA GLU A 540 24.08 -2.82 -15.01
C GLU A 540 23.03 -1.71 -15.28
N ALA A 541 21.77 -1.96 -14.92
CA ALA A 541 20.67 -1.02 -15.16
C ALA A 541 20.63 0.18 -14.20
N LEU A 542 20.95 -0.05 -12.91
CA LEU A 542 20.80 0.94 -11.84
C LEU A 542 22.13 1.52 -11.32
N GLY A 543 23.26 0.96 -11.75
CA GLY A 543 24.58 1.30 -11.25
C GLY A 543 24.83 0.83 -9.80
N ASP A 544 25.91 1.36 -9.23
CA ASP A 544 26.42 0.98 -7.90
C ASP A 544 25.69 1.69 -6.75
N SER A 545 24.36 1.69 -6.79
CA SER A 545 23.58 2.18 -5.66
C SER A 545 23.82 1.30 -4.41
N PRO A 546 23.79 1.86 -3.19
CA PRO A 546 24.03 1.09 -1.97
C PRO A 546 23.13 -0.15 -1.82
N GLN A 547 21.87 -0.04 -2.23
CA GLN A 547 20.91 -1.15 -2.17
C GLN A 547 21.26 -2.26 -3.16
N VAL A 548 21.68 -1.92 -4.38
CA VAL A 548 22.11 -2.89 -5.39
C VAL A 548 23.37 -3.63 -4.94
N LEU A 549 24.37 -2.91 -4.42
CA LEU A 549 25.61 -3.52 -3.92
C LEU A 549 25.33 -4.50 -2.78
N ARG A 550 24.46 -4.11 -1.84
CA ARG A 550 24.04 -4.96 -0.73
C ARG A 550 23.32 -6.22 -1.22
N ASP A 551 22.31 -6.05 -2.06
CA ASP A 551 21.49 -7.14 -2.57
C ASP A 551 22.32 -8.15 -3.39
N LEU A 552 23.23 -7.66 -4.24
CA LEU A 552 24.15 -8.51 -5.01
C LEU A 552 25.08 -9.30 -4.09
N SER A 553 25.64 -8.64 -3.06
CA SER A 553 26.53 -9.29 -2.10
C SER A 553 25.82 -10.38 -1.28
N VAL A 554 24.54 -10.19 -0.94
CA VAL A 554 23.72 -11.21 -0.27
C VAL A 554 23.59 -12.48 -1.12
N VAL A 555 23.27 -12.34 -2.42
CA VAL A 555 23.14 -13.50 -3.32
C VAL A 555 24.47 -14.22 -3.52
N ILE A 556 25.57 -13.47 -3.66
CA ILE A 556 26.92 -14.05 -3.78
C ILE A 556 27.28 -14.81 -2.50
N SER A 557 27.00 -14.23 -1.33
CA SER A 557 27.23 -14.90 -0.05
C SER A 557 26.43 -16.21 0.06
N LYS A 558 25.13 -16.20 -0.30
CA LYS A 558 24.30 -17.41 -0.30
C LYS A 558 24.82 -18.48 -1.26
N LEU A 559 25.26 -18.09 -2.45
CA LEU A 559 25.91 -18.99 -3.40
C LEU A 559 27.21 -19.57 -2.81
N GLY A 560 28.02 -18.75 -2.13
CA GLY A 560 29.24 -19.19 -1.46
C GLY A 560 28.96 -20.19 -0.34
N ASP A 561 27.97 -19.91 0.51
CA ASP A 561 27.54 -20.82 1.58
C ASP A 561 27.05 -22.16 0.98
N ALA A 562 26.23 -22.12 -0.06
CA ALA A 562 25.78 -23.30 -0.82
C ALA A 562 26.94 -24.11 -1.43
N GLN A 563 27.92 -23.42 -2.01
CA GLN A 563 29.11 -24.04 -2.58
C GLN A 563 29.95 -24.75 -1.52
N ARG A 564 30.05 -24.20 -0.30
CA ARG A 564 30.75 -24.87 0.82
C ARG A 564 30.07 -26.17 1.19
N GLU A 565 28.74 -26.16 1.35
CA GLU A 565 27.98 -27.35 1.73
C GLU A 565 28.07 -28.48 0.69
N VAL A 566 28.13 -28.13 -0.60
CA VAL A 566 28.30 -29.10 -1.70
C VAL A 566 29.77 -29.48 -1.93
N GLY A 567 30.71 -28.96 -1.14
CA GLY A 567 32.14 -29.29 -1.21
C GLY A 567 32.93 -28.57 -2.31
N GLN A 568 32.38 -27.49 -2.89
CA GLN A 568 33.01 -26.64 -3.90
C GLN A 568 33.80 -25.49 -3.26
N GLY A 569 34.67 -25.81 -2.29
CA GLY A 569 35.36 -24.83 -1.44
C GLY A 569 36.17 -23.77 -2.19
N GLY A 570 36.77 -24.11 -3.34
CA GLY A 570 37.48 -23.14 -4.18
C GLY A 570 36.57 -22.04 -4.73
N GLN A 571 35.39 -22.41 -5.24
CA GLN A 571 34.41 -21.44 -5.76
C GLN A 571 33.78 -20.64 -4.62
N ALA A 572 33.54 -21.28 -3.47
CA ALA A 572 33.03 -20.59 -2.29
C ALA A 572 33.96 -19.47 -1.81
N LEU A 573 35.29 -19.71 -1.83
CA LEU A 573 36.28 -18.70 -1.51
C LEU A 573 36.24 -17.52 -2.47
N GLU A 574 36.08 -17.77 -3.77
CA GLU A 574 35.94 -16.72 -4.78
C GLU A 574 34.68 -15.89 -4.55
N ALA A 575 33.54 -16.55 -4.29
CA ALA A 575 32.29 -15.88 -3.95
C ALA A 575 32.42 -15.02 -2.68
N CYS A 576 33.03 -15.54 -1.61
CA CYS A 576 33.25 -14.76 -0.38
C CYS A 576 34.14 -13.53 -0.62
N ARG A 577 35.17 -13.64 -1.46
CA ARG A 577 36.04 -12.52 -1.84
C ARG A 577 35.29 -11.47 -2.67
N GLU A 578 34.47 -11.89 -3.63
CA GLU A 578 33.63 -10.98 -4.43
C GLU A 578 32.62 -10.24 -3.54
N SER A 579 31.91 -10.97 -2.68
CA SER A 579 30.97 -10.41 -1.70
C SER A 579 31.62 -9.37 -0.78
N LEU A 580 32.83 -9.66 -0.28
CA LEU A 580 33.59 -8.74 0.56
C LEU A 580 34.00 -7.47 -0.20
N GLY A 581 34.40 -7.60 -1.47
CA GLY A 581 34.73 -6.46 -2.33
C GLY A 581 33.55 -5.50 -2.48
N LEU A 582 32.34 -6.01 -2.71
CA LEU A 582 31.12 -5.21 -2.78
C LEU A 582 30.79 -4.52 -1.46
N MET A 583 30.99 -5.20 -0.32
CA MET A 583 30.76 -4.60 1.00
C MET A 583 31.77 -3.50 1.32
N ARG A 584 33.01 -3.60 0.83
CA ARG A 584 34.00 -2.52 0.92
C ARG A 584 33.58 -1.31 0.09
N GLN A 585 33.09 -1.51 -1.13
CA GLN A 585 32.51 -0.43 -1.95
C GLN A 585 31.31 0.22 -1.26
N LEU A 586 30.43 -0.58 -0.64
CA LEU A 586 29.29 -0.06 0.12
C LEU A 586 29.75 0.79 1.31
N ARG A 587 30.82 0.39 2.00
CA ARG A 587 31.44 1.17 3.07
C ARG A 587 32.05 2.49 2.58
N GLU A 588 32.69 2.49 1.42
CA GLU A 588 33.20 3.72 0.81
C GLU A 588 32.07 4.71 0.49
N ALA A 589 30.91 4.20 0.03
CA ALA A 589 29.77 5.03 -0.33
C ALA A 589 28.99 5.58 0.88
N LEU A 590 28.84 4.80 1.95
CA LEU A 590 27.97 5.12 3.09
C LEU A 590 28.71 5.45 4.39
N GLY A 591 30.03 5.25 4.43
CA GLY A 591 30.82 5.36 5.65
C GLY A 591 30.50 4.27 6.70
N ASP A 592 30.92 4.54 7.93
CA ASP A 592 30.85 3.60 9.06
C ASP A 592 29.47 3.61 9.76
N SER A 593 28.40 3.46 8.97
CA SER A 593 27.08 3.26 9.55
C SER A 593 27.00 1.90 10.28
N PRO A 594 26.24 1.77 11.38
CA PRO A 594 26.12 0.52 12.11
C PRO A 594 25.71 -0.68 11.23
N GLN A 595 24.86 -0.45 10.25
CA GLN A 595 24.40 -1.48 9.32
C GLN A 595 25.52 -1.96 8.40
N VAL A 596 26.32 -1.04 7.84
CA VAL A 596 27.48 -1.37 7.00
C VAL A 596 28.55 -2.10 7.79
N LEU A 597 28.87 -1.64 9.00
CA LEU A 597 29.85 -2.31 9.87
C LEU A 597 29.42 -3.75 10.16
N ARG A 598 28.13 -3.95 10.44
CA ARG A 598 27.56 -5.27 10.65
C ARG A 598 27.68 -6.15 9.41
N ASP A 599 27.21 -5.70 8.25
CA ASP A 599 27.21 -6.50 7.02
C ASP A 599 28.64 -6.87 6.60
N LEU A 600 29.58 -5.92 6.70
CA LEU A 600 30.99 -6.15 6.39
C LEU A 600 31.61 -7.18 7.35
N SER A 601 31.30 -7.12 8.65
CA SER A 601 31.77 -8.12 9.62
C SER A 601 31.24 -9.53 9.32
N ILE A 602 30.00 -9.65 8.84
CA ILE A 602 29.42 -10.93 8.44
C ILE A 602 30.13 -11.48 7.19
N SER A 603 30.40 -10.65 6.19
CA SER A 603 31.16 -11.06 4.99
C SER A 603 32.60 -11.48 5.33
N LEU A 604 33.26 -10.81 6.29
CA LEU A 604 34.58 -11.20 6.78
C LEU A 604 34.56 -12.53 7.53
N ASP A 605 33.55 -12.76 8.38
CA ASP A 605 33.39 -14.05 9.07
C ASP A 605 33.18 -15.19 8.08
N ARG A 606 32.35 -14.99 7.04
CA ARG A 606 32.14 -15.98 5.96
C ARG A 606 33.43 -16.28 5.20
N LEU A 607 34.21 -15.25 4.87
CA LEU A 607 35.51 -15.42 4.23
C LEU A 607 36.48 -16.18 5.14
N GLY A 608 36.53 -15.84 6.43
CA GLY A 608 37.37 -16.52 7.41
C GLY A 608 36.98 -17.99 7.58
N ASP A 609 35.68 -18.29 7.63
CA ASP A 609 35.17 -19.67 7.71
C ASP A 609 35.57 -20.48 6.45
N ALA A 610 35.45 -19.89 5.25
CA ALA A 610 35.88 -20.52 4.00
C ALA A 610 37.40 -20.71 3.91
N GLN A 611 38.19 -19.72 4.37
CA GLN A 611 39.65 -19.82 4.42
C GLN A 611 40.13 -20.89 5.41
N ARG A 612 39.46 -21.01 6.55
CA ARG A 612 39.73 -22.05 7.53
C ARG A 612 39.51 -23.44 6.94
N GLU A 613 38.40 -23.66 6.23
CA GLU A 613 38.11 -24.92 5.54
C GLU A 613 39.11 -25.23 4.43
N ALA A 614 39.60 -24.21 3.75
CA ALA A 614 40.68 -24.33 2.76
C ALA A 614 42.09 -24.44 3.37
N VAL A 615 42.20 -24.59 4.69
CA VAL A 615 43.48 -24.72 5.43
C VAL A 615 44.39 -23.48 5.27
N GLN A 616 43.80 -22.30 5.03
CA GLN A 616 44.47 -21.00 4.93
C GLN A 616 44.43 -20.25 6.26
N GLY A 617 44.92 -20.91 7.33
CA GLY A 617 44.75 -20.44 8.72
C GLY A 617 45.26 -19.02 9.00
N ALA A 618 46.36 -18.60 8.37
CA ALA A 618 46.87 -17.23 8.53
C ALA A 618 45.92 -16.17 7.94
N GLN A 619 45.32 -16.44 6.78
CA GLN A 619 44.37 -15.51 6.17
C GLN A 619 43.03 -15.50 6.93
N ALA A 620 42.57 -16.67 7.39
CA ALA A 620 41.40 -16.77 8.24
C ALA A 620 41.56 -15.96 9.54
N LEU A 621 42.75 -16.02 10.14
CA LEU A 621 43.10 -15.23 11.32
C LEU A 621 43.00 -13.72 11.05
N GLU A 622 43.50 -13.24 9.91
CA GLU A 622 43.39 -11.83 9.50
C GLU A 622 41.92 -11.40 9.31
N ALA A 623 41.13 -12.21 8.59
CA ALA A 623 39.72 -11.92 8.34
C ALA A 623 38.90 -11.83 9.65
N TYR A 624 39.09 -12.77 10.58
CA TYR A 624 38.40 -12.71 11.87
C TYR A 624 38.88 -11.56 12.76
N ARG A 625 40.16 -11.15 12.67
CA ARG A 625 40.66 -9.97 13.38
C ARG A 625 40.02 -8.69 12.86
N GLU A 626 39.90 -8.55 11.54
CA GLU A 626 39.20 -7.41 10.92
C GLU A 626 37.73 -7.41 11.35
N SER A 627 37.04 -8.55 11.27
CA SER A 627 35.64 -8.70 11.72
C SER A 627 35.44 -8.30 13.18
N LEU A 628 36.29 -8.79 14.09
CA LEU A 628 36.24 -8.44 15.51
C LEU A 628 36.45 -6.94 15.74
N GLY A 629 37.34 -6.30 14.99
CA GLY A 629 37.55 -4.86 15.02
C GLY A 629 36.29 -4.08 14.66
N LEU A 630 35.59 -4.48 13.60
CA LEU A 630 34.32 -3.86 13.19
C LEU A 630 33.20 -4.08 14.21
N ARG A 631 33.10 -5.27 14.82
CA ARG A 631 32.10 -5.54 15.86
C ARG A 631 32.35 -4.75 17.14
N ARG A 632 33.62 -4.43 17.46
CA ARG A 632 33.96 -3.52 18.57
C ARG A 632 33.52 -2.09 18.27
N GLN A 633 33.75 -1.59 17.05
CA GLN A 633 33.23 -0.29 16.61
C GLN A 633 31.69 -0.24 16.63
N LEU A 634 31.03 -1.32 16.19
CA LEU A 634 29.58 -1.43 16.23
C LEU A 634 29.03 -1.34 17.66
N ARG A 635 29.70 -1.96 18.63
CA ARG A 635 29.37 -1.81 20.06
C ARG A 635 29.56 -0.40 20.58
N GLU A 636 30.63 0.29 20.16
CA GLU A 636 30.82 1.70 20.55
C GLU A 636 29.68 2.58 20.02
N ALA A 637 29.14 2.28 18.84
CA ALA A 637 28.03 3.02 18.24
C ALA A 637 26.65 2.67 18.84
N LEU A 638 26.39 1.39 19.12
CA LEU A 638 25.05 0.89 19.49
C LEU A 638 24.91 0.53 20.98
N GLY A 639 26.00 0.54 21.74
CA GLY A 639 26.04 0.05 23.11
C GLY A 639 25.88 -1.47 23.23
N ASP A 640 25.57 -1.92 24.44
CA ASP A 640 25.53 -3.34 24.82
C ASP A 640 24.18 -3.99 24.53
N SER A 641 23.71 -3.87 23.28
CA SER A 641 22.50 -4.59 22.86
C SER A 641 22.75 -6.11 22.83
N PRO A 642 21.74 -6.96 23.12
CA PRO A 642 21.91 -8.41 23.13
C PRO A 642 22.53 -8.97 21.85
N GLN A 643 22.14 -8.43 20.70
CA GLN A 643 22.65 -8.85 19.40
C GLN A 643 24.14 -8.52 19.23
N VAL A 644 24.56 -7.29 19.60
CA VAL A 644 25.97 -6.87 19.52
C VAL A 644 26.85 -7.70 20.44
N LEU A 645 26.37 -8.02 21.65
CA LEU A 645 27.09 -8.86 22.61
C LEU A 645 27.24 -10.30 22.11
N ASP A 646 26.17 -10.89 21.57
CA ASP A 646 26.20 -12.23 20.96
C ASP A 646 27.16 -12.26 19.77
N ASP A 647 27.12 -11.23 18.92
CA ASP A 647 28.00 -11.09 17.77
C ASP A 647 29.48 -10.95 18.19
N LEU A 648 29.79 -10.13 19.20
CA LEU A 648 31.16 -10.02 19.72
C LEU A 648 31.68 -11.34 20.25
N ALA A 649 30.87 -12.05 21.04
CA ALA A 649 31.24 -13.36 21.54
C ALA A 649 31.55 -14.32 20.40
N VAL A 650 30.66 -14.47 19.42
CA VAL A 650 30.85 -15.38 18.28
C VAL A 650 32.14 -15.08 17.51
N SER A 651 32.48 -13.82 17.26
CA SER A 651 33.73 -13.48 16.55
C SER A 651 34.98 -13.75 17.38
N LEU A 652 34.93 -13.59 18.70
CA LEU A 652 36.02 -13.99 19.60
C LEU A 652 36.21 -15.51 19.59
N GLU A 653 35.11 -16.28 19.60
CA GLU A 653 35.13 -17.74 19.52
C GLU A 653 35.74 -18.23 18.19
N ARG A 654 35.33 -17.62 17.06
CA ARG A 654 35.91 -17.89 15.73
C ARG A 654 37.40 -17.60 15.68
N LEU A 655 37.81 -16.42 16.19
CA LEU A 655 39.20 -16.01 16.21
C LEU A 655 40.05 -16.93 17.09
N ALA A 656 39.56 -17.29 18.28
CA ALA A 656 40.22 -18.24 19.17
C ALA A 656 40.39 -19.63 18.51
N GLY A 657 39.44 -20.04 17.66
CA GLY A 657 39.50 -21.31 16.94
C GLY A 657 40.67 -21.43 15.97
N VAL A 658 41.18 -20.31 15.43
CA VAL A 658 42.31 -20.28 14.49
C VAL A 658 43.59 -19.65 15.04
N GLU A 659 43.55 -19.10 16.25
CA GLU A 659 44.71 -18.45 16.89
C GLU A 659 45.81 -19.46 17.23
N PRO A 660 46.99 -19.42 16.58
CA PRO A 660 48.09 -20.34 16.84
C PRO A 660 48.71 -20.13 18.23
N ASN A 661 48.69 -18.91 18.77
CA ASN A 661 49.29 -18.64 20.08
C ASN A 661 48.35 -19.09 21.20
N ARG A 662 48.78 -20.11 21.96
CA ARG A 662 47.99 -20.70 23.05
C ARG A 662 47.58 -19.69 24.13
N GLN A 663 48.45 -18.77 24.51
CA GLN A 663 48.15 -17.79 25.56
C GLN A 663 47.12 -16.78 25.07
N GLN A 664 47.24 -16.31 23.83
CA GLN A 664 46.26 -15.43 23.21
C GLN A 664 44.90 -16.13 23.01
N ARG A 665 44.92 -17.42 22.66
CA ARG A 665 43.69 -18.23 22.56
C ARG A 665 42.90 -18.27 23.87
N VAL A 666 43.58 -18.46 25.00
CA VAL A 666 42.93 -18.45 26.33
C VAL A 666 42.32 -17.09 26.62
N VAL A 667 43.06 -16.00 26.37
CA VAL A 667 42.56 -14.63 26.55
C VAL A 667 41.29 -14.37 25.73
N LEU A 668 41.27 -14.76 24.46
CA LEU A 668 40.11 -14.60 23.58
C LEU A 668 38.89 -15.41 24.05
N ARG A 669 39.11 -16.64 24.55
CA ARG A 669 38.05 -17.49 25.10
C ARG A 669 37.47 -16.91 26.39
N ASP A 670 38.32 -16.44 27.27
CA ASP A 670 37.88 -15.80 28.52
C ASP A 670 37.11 -14.50 28.23
N GLU A 671 37.55 -13.71 27.24
CA GLU A 671 36.80 -12.53 26.76
C GLU A 671 35.43 -12.92 26.18
N ALA A 672 35.36 -13.98 25.35
CA ALA A 672 34.11 -14.47 24.80
C ALA A 672 33.11 -14.90 25.89
N LEU A 673 33.58 -15.64 26.90
CA LEU A 673 32.77 -16.06 28.04
C LEU A 673 32.27 -14.88 28.86
N ALA A 674 33.08 -13.83 29.04
CA ALA A 674 32.66 -12.62 29.73
C ALA A 674 31.52 -11.91 28.98
N TRP A 675 31.60 -11.82 27.64
CA TRP A 675 30.51 -11.24 26.84
C TRP A 675 29.24 -12.09 26.85
N ARG A 676 29.36 -13.41 26.77
CA ARG A 676 28.23 -14.35 26.93
C ARG A 676 27.57 -14.21 28.31
N GLN A 677 28.36 -14.04 29.37
CA GLN A 677 27.83 -13.82 30.72
C GLN A 677 27.07 -12.49 30.80
N ARG A 678 27.64 -11.41 30.26
CA ARG A 678 26.98 -10.09 30.21
C ARG A 678 25.66 -10.12 29.43
N LEU A 679 25.61 -10.91 28.35
CA LEU A 679 24.38 -11.15 27.59
C LEU A 679 23.30 -11.85 28.43
N VAL A 680 23.67 -12.83 29.26
CA VAL A 680 22.75 -13.49 30.20
C VAL A 680 22.25 -12.51 31.26
N ASP A 681 23.15 -11.73 31.84
CA ASP A 681 22.85 -10.82 32.96
C ASP A 681 21.98 -9.64 32.51
N GLY A 682 22.17 -9.16 31.28
CA GLY A 682 21.42 -8.05 30.68
C GLY A 682 20.11 -8.45 30.00
N CYS A 683 19.72 -9.73 29.98
CA CYS A 683 18.52 -10.19 29.30
C CYS A 683 17.28 -10.14 30.23
N PRO A 684 16.27 -9.29 29.95
CA PRO A 684 15.07 -9.18 30.79
C PRO A 684 14.04 -10.29 30.54
N ASP A 685 14.07 -10.93 29.36
CA ASP A 685 13.14 -12.02 29.02
C ASP A 685 13.64 -13.36 29.60
N PRO A 686 12.87 -14.03 30.50
CA PRO A 686 13.28 -15.30 31.10
C PRO A 686 13.54 -16.42 30.08
N LEU A 687 12.80 -16.45 28.97
CA LEU A 687 12.95 -17.48 27.94
C LEU A 687 14.26 -17.29 27.15
N ALA A 688 14.52 -16.08 26.68
CA ALA A 688 15.78 -15.73 26.04
C ALA A 688 16.97 -15.89 27.00
N GLN A 689 16.83 -15.50 28.27
CA GLN A 689 17.88 -15.67 29.28
C GLN A 689 18.26 -17.14 29.47
N SER A 690 17.28 -18.06 29.50
CA SER A 690 17.54 -19.50 29.57
C SER A 690 18.33 -19.99 28.35
N ARG A 691 17.99 -19.53 27.14
CA ARG A 691 18.73 -19.87 25.91
C ARG A 691 20.17 -19.35 25.95
N TYR A 692 20.37 -18.12 26.42
CA TYR A 692 21.71 -17.54 26.55
C TYR A 692 22.55 -18.28 27.61
N ARG A 693 21.96 -18.72 28.72
CA ARG A 693 22.65 -19.56 29.72
C ARG A 693 23.11 -20.88 29.13
N GLN A 694 22.24 -21.56 28.37
CA GLN A 694 22.61 -22.81 27.70
C GLN A 694 23.79 -22.62 26.74
N ARG A 695 23.81 -21.53 25.96
CA ARG A 695 24.93 -21.18 25.07
C ARG A 695 26.22 -20.89 25.85
N LEU A 696 26.13 -20.13 26.95
CA LEU A 696 27.27 -19.85 27.82
C LEU A 696 27.85 -21.14 28.43
N GLU A 697 27.01 -22.02 28.94
CA GLU A 697 27.44 -23.32 29.48
C GLU A 697 28.06 -24.21 28.42
N ALA A 698 27.48 -24.24 27.21
CA ALA A 698 28.06 -24.97 26.08
C ALA A 698 29.46 -24.45 25.74
N ALA A 699 29.64 -23.12 25.66
CA ALA A 699 30.94 -22.50 25.42
C ALA A 699 31.96 -22.82 26.53
N ARG A 700 31.54 -22.77 27.81
CA ARG A 700 32.41 -23.17 28.95
C ARG A 700 32.89 -24.60 28.81
N ARG A 701 31.97 -25.55 28.58
CA ARG A 701 32.32 -26.97 28.41
C ARG A 701 33.30 -27.17 27.26
N LEU A 702 33.08 -26.48 26.15
CA LEU A 702 33.91 -26.57 24.93
C LEU A 702 35.32 -26.01 25.16
N PHE A 703 35.46 -24.95 25.97
CA PHE A 703 36.76 -24.38 26.32
C PHE A 703 37.48 -25.14 27.43
N GLU A 704 36.74 -25.76 28.35
CA GLU A 704 37.27 -26.63 29.40
C GLU A 704 37.78 -27.96 28.83
N SER A 705 37.08 -28.58 27.88
CA SER A 705 37.55 -29.81 27.23
C SER A 705 38.85 -29.65 26.45
N ASP A 706 39.17 -28.42 26.04
CA ASP A 706 40.40 -28.05 25.36
C ASP A 706 41.53 -27.60 26.31
N ARG A 707 41.27 -27.49 27.63
CA ARG A 707 42.33 -27.29 28.62
C ARG A 707 42.92 -28.66 28.96
N PRO A 708 44.24 -28.90 28.76
CA PRO A 708 44.82 -30.17 29.17
C PRO A 708 44.73 -30.33 30.70
N LEU A 709 44.50 -31.57 31.13
CA LEU A 709 44.64 -32.03 32.51
C LEU A 709 46.06 -31.68 33.01
N GLY A 710 46.22 -30.54 33.69
CA GLY A 710 47.55 -30.10 34.14
C GLY A 710 47.56 -28.88 35.06
N ASP A 711 46.66 -27.91 34.88
CA ASP A 711 46.61 -26.74 35.76
C ASP A 711 45.43 -26.84 36.73
N ASN A 712 45.64 -27.64 37.77
CA ASN A 712 44.84 -27.58 38.99
C ASN A 712 45.52 -26.57 39.94
N PRO A 713 44.96 -25.37 40.20
CA PRO A 713 45.59 -24.38 41.08
C PRO A 713 45.43 -24.73 42.58
N GLY A 714 45.46 -26.01 42.93
CA GLY A 714 45.10 -26.53 44.25
C GLY A 714 46.04 -27.58 44.82
N SER A 715 47.33 -27.53 44.50
CA SER A 715 48.35 -28.33 45.17
C SER A 715 49.72 -27.65 45.22
N VAL A 716 49.86 -26.67 46.11
CA VAL A 716 50.99 -26.53 47.07
C VAL A 716 50.43 -25.90 48.33
#